data_AF-A0A7V8WJX0-F1
#
_entry.id   AF-A0A7V8WJX0-F1
#
_cell.length_a   1.000
_cell.length_b   1.000
_cell.length_c   1.000
_cell.angle_alpha   90.00
_cell.angle_beta   90.00
_cell.angle_gamma   90.00
#
_symmetry.space_group_name_H-M   'P 1'
#
loop_
_entity.id
_entity.type
_entity.pdbx_description
1 polymer ?
#
loop_
_entity_poly.entity_id
_entity_poly.type
_entity_poly.pdbx_seq_one_letter_code
_entity_poly.pdbx_strand_id
1 'polypeptide(L)'
;MGSEARARLGLAGLLLATLAGFNRVFDAGDFFGPALLGMALAWAILIAARAKGIRAHVTALVSAAALLWYLAVVFESPSVVYGLPTGRTFGGLALALGRIGQQSQLDYAPVPVRPGYMILVVVGMWGAATLAELASFVWRRPLLASLPCVILFAVALIFGNRTGAFFFVALWLGALLTYWALESSYLLRSWGSWVSTWHDGPEDEAPSSITGGIARGMGATCVAAALIAPVLLPSFGGGMSWRSGSGGSGSGGNGAAVPGGVIDHLVSMKPRLVARNPVALFSVRSPEPSYWRLITLANFDGVSWQPLRFNGTDVASGGFSEVADVPPQGRRVTQSFTIQGLGGQLLPAAPQPVAIATDEDIYDETRVDPTSGYLQLYGNLGPGRTYSVVSSVPDVGYKELRGERFFDHPLEDYSQLPPDLDVERVRRIAADWSEGADTPLDRLLALQDRLREFRYNLYVEDKASSDYLLRFLTRTREGYCQQFATAFAVLARTLGFSTRVSVGFLPGAPSPSDPTQFTVLGTDAHAWPEVYFRDFGWIAFEPTPRDDGEAVPPAYTEPPIPTDGIAGLTGGPGQTPSSADLARGVEPGRRAGAGLSLTDQTVVDGAPGQFRWEQTFTRIALGVLAAVALFLIAVPLLKQAKVRQRYRSASGPVELASAAFAEFEEEATELASPRLRAESAPAYARRVAGRRSVSEPDAVKLARIYEAAQYALTGVRPGEADEAKTLARRLRARLWANSSWWDRAQRLFSVRGLRRAA
;
A
#
# COMPACT_ATOMS: atom_id res chain seq x y z
N MET A 1 28.17 -10.79 23.65
CA MET A 1 27.54 -9.53 23.18
C MET A 1 27.38 -8.53 24.33
N GLY A 2 27.86 -7.28 24.13
CA GLY A 2 27.63 -6.17 25.06
C GLY A 2 26.15 -5.79 25.15
N SER A 3 25.73 -5.17 26.26
CA SER A 3 24.32 -4.83 26.53
C SER A 3 23.71 -3.89 25.49
N GLU A 4 24.47 -2.91 25.00
CA GLU A 4 24.04 -1.99 23.92
C GLU A 4 23.70 -2.72 22.61
N ALA A 5 24.49 -3.73 22.24
CA ALA A 5 24.26 -4.48 21.01
C ALA A 5 22.96 -5.30 21.06
N ARG A 6 22.59 -5.79 22.26
CA ARG A 6 21.33 -6.52 22.45
C ARG A 6 20.13 -5.58 22.37
N ALA A 7 20.21 -4.41 23.00
CA ALA A 7 19.18 -3.38 22.88
C ALA A 7 18.92 -2.98 21.42
N ARG A 8 19.98 -2.78 20.62
CA ARG A 8 19.84 -2.52 19.18
C ARG A 8 19.15 -3.68 18.44
N LEU A 9 19.50 -4.93 18.73
CA LEU A 9 18.82 -6.08 18.12
C LEU A 9 17.33 -6.12 18.45
N GLY A 10 16.95 -5.78 19.69
CA GLY A 10 15.55 -5.62 20.07
C GLY A 10 14.85 -4.57 19.22
N LEU A 11 15.48 -3.41 19.03
CA LEU A 11 14.92 -2.34 18.21
C LEU A 11 14.79 -2.73 16.73
N ALA A 12 15.77 -3.44 16.16
CA ALA A 12 15.67 -4.00 14.82
C ALA A 12 14.47 -4.93 14.68
N GLY A 13 14.27 -5.82 15.66
CA GLY A 13 13.13 -6.73 15.68
C GLY A 13 11.79 -5.99 15.67
N LEU A 14 11.66 -4.92 16.46
CA LEU A 14 10.46 -4.08 16.50
C LEU A 14 10.19 -3.39 15.15
N LEU A 15 11.22 -2.81 14.52
CA LEU A 15 11.07 -2.16 13.22
C LEU A 15 10.73 -3.17 12.12
N LEU A 16 11.33 -4.36 12.13
CA LEU A 16 11.03 -5.44 11.19
C LEU A 16 9.59 -5.95 11.35
N ALA A 17 9.12 -6.13 12.59
CA ALA A 17 7.74 -6.51 12.85
C ALA A 17 6.75 -5.41 12.40
N THR A 18 7.13 -4.14 12.56
CA THR A 18 6.34 -3.00 12.06
C THR A 18 6.25 -3.01 10.54
N LEU A 19 7.38 -3.21 9.84
CA LEU A 19 7.42 -3.35 8.38
C LEU A 19 6.58 -4.54 7.89
N ALA A 20 6.68 -5.69 8.58
CA ALA A 20 5.89 -6.87 8.26
C ALA A 20 4.38 -6.64 8.39
N GLY A 21 3.95 -5.76 9.31
CA GLY A 21 2.55 -5.34 9.45
C GLY A 21 1.97 -4.72 8.17
N PHE A 22 2.78 -4.05 7.34
CA PHE A 22 2.32 -3.47 6.07
C PHE A 22 1.98 -4.50 4.99
N ASN A 23 2.35 -5.79 5.15
CA ASN A 23 1.86 -6.88 4.27
C ASN A 23 0.34 -7.05 4.35
N ARG A 24 -0.30 -6.46 5.36
CA ARG A 24 -1.77 -6.44 5.47
C ARG A 24 -2.38 -5.34 4.59
N VAL A 25 -1.63 -4.29 4.29
CA VAL A 25 -2.11 -3.10 3.55
C VAL A 25 -1.93 -3.28 2.04
N PHE A 26 -0.85 -3.95 1.63
CA PHE A 26 -0.46 -4.09 0.22
C PHE A 26 -0.60 -5.52 -0.29
N ASP A 27 -1.00 -5.67 -1.57
CA ASP A 27 -1.25 -6.97 -2.22
C ASP A 27 0.04 -7.69 -2.70
N ALA A 28 1.16 -6.96 -2.81
CA ALA A 28 2.45 -7.48 -3.28
C ALA A 28 3.62 -7.17 -2.30
N GLY A 29 4.61 -8.06 -2.22
CA GLY A 29 5.78 -7.95 -1.33
C GLY A 29 6.86 -6.95 -1.79
N ASP A 30 6.60 -6.19 -2.86
CA ASP A 30 7.58 -5.34 -3.54
C ASP A 30 8.04 -4.13 -2.72
N PHE A 31 7.25 -3.71 -1.71
CA PHE A 31 7.65 -2.63 -0.79
C PHE A 31 8.73 -3.04 0.21
N PHE A 32 8.86 -4.35 0.50
CA PHE A 32 9.66 -4.84 1.62
C PHE A 32 11.15 -4.57 1.41
N GLY A 33 11.65 -4.80 0.19
CA GLY A 33 13.06 -4.59 -0.16
C GLY A 33 13.51 -3.13 0.03
N PRO A 34 12.88 -2.17 -0.66
CA PRO A 34 13.24 -0.75 -0.55
C PRO A 34 13.07 -0.19 0.86
N ALA A 35 12.04 -0.61 1.60
CA ALA A 35 11.87 -0.17 2.99
C ALA A 35 12.98 -0.72 3.90
N LEU A 36 13.31 -2.01 3.76
CA LEU A 36 14.36 -2.65 4.55
C LEU A 36 15.74 -2.03 4.28
N LEU A 37 16.08 -1.78 3.03
CA LEU A 37 17.35 -1.13 2.66
C LEU A 37 17.41 0.31 3.17
N GLY A 38 16.32 1.07 3.05
CA GLY A 38 16.23 2.42 3.59
C GLY A 38 16.43 2.46 5.11
N MET A 39 15.77 1.56 5.84
CA MET A 39 15.96 1.40 7.29
C MET A 39 17.40 1.05 7.64
N ALA A 40 18.01 0.08 6.95
CA ALA A 40 19.38 -0.35 7.20
C ALA A 40 20.38 0.81 6.96
N LEU A 41 20.17 1.59 5.90
CA LEU A 41 21.00 2.75 5.58
C LEU A 41 20.87 3.86 6.63
N ALA A 42 19.64 4.18 7.04
CA ALA A 42 19.37 5.14 8.12
C ALA A 42 20.15 4.74 9.39
N TRP A 43 20.05 3.46 9.75
CA TRP A 43 20.67 2.92 10.96
C TRP A 43 22.20 2.92 10.89
N ALA A 44 22.77 2.58 9.74
CA ALA A 44 24.22 2.64 9.51
C ALA A 44 24.75 4.08 9.67
N ILE A 45 24.05 5.08 9.14
CA ILE A 45 24.40 6.50 9.27
C ILE A 45 24.39 6.92 10.74
N LEU A 46 23.35 6.55 11.50
CA LEU A 46 23.23 6.88 12.92
C LEU A 46 24.34 6.25 13.77
N ILE A 47 24.65 4.97 13.53
CA ILE A 47 25.73 4.26 14.23
C ILE A 47 27.09 4.92 13.92
N ALA A 48 27.33 5.26 12.65
CA ALA A 48 28.56 5.92 12.23
C ALA A 48 28.70 7.34 12.82
N ALA A 49 27.62 8.11 12.81
CA ALA A 49 27.59 9.46 13.38
C ALA A 49 27.84 9.43 14.90
N ARG A 50 27.24 8.48 15.61
CA ARG A 50 27.48 8.28 17.05
C ARG A 50 28.92 7.83 17.33
N ALA A 51 29.47 6.93 16.52
CA ALA A 51 30.87 6.49 16.66
C ALA A 51 31.87 7.64 16.48
N LYS A 52 31.52 8.67 15.71
CA LYS A 52 32.31 9.89 15.52
C LYS A 52 31.97 11.03 16.49
N GLY A 53 31.03 10.82 17.43
CA GLY A 53 30.64 11.84 18.41
C GLY A 53 29.90 13.05 17.82
N ILE A 54 29.24 12.89 16.67
CA ILE A 54 28.48 13.97 16.02
C ILE A 54 27.23 14.31 16.85
N ARG A 55 26.91 15.61 16.97
CA ARG A 55 25.74 16.11 17.73
C ARG A 55 24.42 15.62 17.10
N ALA A 56 23.43 15.36 17.95
CA ALA A 56 22.15 14.74 17.57
C ALA A 56 21.40 15.46 16.44
N HIS A 57 21.34 16.80 16.47
CA HIS A 57 20.65 17.60 15.45
C HIS A 57 21.37 17.52 14.09
N VAL A 58 22.70 17.50 14.08
CA VAL A 58 23.49 17.31 12.86
C VAL A 58 23.26 15.91 12.30
N THR A 59 23.22 14.90 13.16
CA THR A 59 22.90 13.52 12.75
C THR A 59 21.50 13.41 12.13
N ALA A 60 20.50 14.10 12.69
CA ALA A 60 19.16 14.13 12.13
C ALA A 60 19.12 14.81 10.75
N LEU A 61 19.84 15.92 10.57
CA LEU A 61 19.97 16.60 9.27
C LEU A 61 20.66 15.72 8.22
N VAL A 62 21.74 15.02 8.60
CA VAL A 62 22.43 14.08 7.71
C VAL A 62 21.52 12.90 7.35
N SER A 63 20.73 12.38 8.29
CA SER A 63 19.75 11.33 8.02
C SER A 63 18.65 11.80 7.06
N ALA A 64 18.14 13.02 7.23
CA ALA A 64 17.13 13.60 6.33
C ALA A 64 17.68 13.83 4.91
N ALA A 65 18.90 14.35 4.79
CA ALA A 65 19.57 14.51 3.49
C ALA A 65 19.82 13.15 2.81
N ALA A 66 20.21 12.12 3.59
CA ALA A 66 20.38 10.77 3.08
C ALA A 66 19.07 10.10 2.66
N LEU A 67 17.96 10.37 3.35
CA LEU A 67 16.63 9.93 2.94
C LEU A 67 16.25 10.54 1.59
N LEU A 68 16.43 11.85 1.42
CA LEU A 68 16.16 12.52 0.14
C LEU A 68 17.02 11.96 -0.99
N TRP A 69 18.30 11.74 -0.72
CA TRP A 69 19.20 11.09 -1.67
C TRP A 69 18.76 9.67 -2.01
N TYR A 70 18.38 8.87 -1.01
CA TYR A 70 17.88 7.51 -1.20
C TYR A 70 16.62 7.47 -2.06
N LEU A 71 15.64 8.34 -1.76
CA LEU A 71 14.40 8.44 -2.51
C LEU A 71 14.68 8.82 -3.98
N ALA A 72 15.54 9.80 -4.19
CA ALA A 72 15.96 10.23 -5.53
C ALA A 72 16.63 9.11 -6.34
N VAL A 73 17.55 8.36 -5.73
CA VAL A 73 18.29 7.31 -6.43
C VAL A 73 17.41 6.09 -6.71
N VAL A 74 16.62 5.64 -5.73
CA VAL A 74 15.82 4.41 -5.85
C VAL A 74 14.57 4.63 -6.69
N PHE A 75 13.87 5.75 -6.50
CA PHE A 75 12.57 5.99 -7.13
C PHE A 75 12.64 6.90 -8.35
N GLU A 76 13.70 7.67 -8.59
CA GLU A 76 13.85 8.59 -9.73
C GLU A 76 15.15 8.33 -10.53
N SER A 77 15.50 7.05 -10.67
CA SER A 77 16.74 6.53 -11.30
C SER A 77 17.09 7.12 -12.69
N PRO A 78 16.14 7.42 -13.61
CA PRO A 78 16.48 8.02 -14.91
C PRO A 78 17.01 9.45 -14.84
N SER A 79 16.78 10.14 -13.72
CA SER A 79 17.03 11.59 -13.54
C SER A 79 18.34 11.89 -12.80
N VAL A 80 19.08 10.85 -12.41
CA VAL A 80 20.27 10.94 -11.55
C VAL A 80 21.54 10.87 -12.40
N VAL A 81 22.35 11.92 -12.34
CA VAL A 81 23.63 12.00 -13.05
C VAL A 81 24.76 11.72 -12.04
N TYR A 82 25.58 10.69 -12.26
CA TYR A 82 26.67 10.25 -11.37
C TYR A 82 26.29 9.99 -9.90
N GLY A 83 25.03 9.61 -9.63
CA GLY A 83 24.56 9.33 -8.27
C GLY A 83 24.21 10.59 -7.45
N LEU A 84 24.22 11.78 -8.05
CA LEU A 84 23.79 13.02 -7.39
C LEU A 84 22.40 13.45 -7.89
N PRO A 85 21.46 13.79 -6.98
CA PRO A 85 20.13 14.26 -7.36
C PRO A 85 20.23 15.63 -8.03
N THR A 86 19.54 15.79 -9.16
CA THR A 86 19.43 17.09 -9.86
C THR A 86 18.15 17.82 -9.44
N GLY A 87 18.01 19.11 -9.75
CA GLY A 87 16.77 19.86 -9.48
C GLY A 87 15.52 19.23 -10.11
N ARG A 88 15.66 18.52 -11.24
CA ARG A 88 14.59 17.76 -11.90
C ARG A 88 14.15 16.54 -11.09
N THR A 89 15.07 15.91 -10.36
CA THR A 89 14.79 14.75 -9.49
C THR A 89 13.87 15.13 -8.31
N PHE A 90 14.09 16.30 -7.71
CA PHE A 90 13.22 16.82 -6.64
C PHE A 90 11.84 17.22 -7.16
N GLY A 91 11.76 17.76 -8.39
CA GLY A 91 10.48 18.01 -9.07
C GLY A 91 9.68 16.72 -9.30
N GLY A 92 10.33 15.64 -9.75
CA GLY A 92 9.72 14.33 -9.91
C GLY A 92 9.14 13.77 -8.59
N LEU A 93 9.90 13.86 -7.50
CA LEU A 93 9.45 13.42 -6.17
C LEU A 93 8.26 14.26 -5.65
N ALA A 94 8.28 15.58 -5.83
CA ALA A 94 7.19 16.47 -5.43
C ALA A 94 5.91 16.18 -6.24
N LEU A 95 6.05 15.91 -7.55
CA LEU A 95 4.93 15.50 -8.40
C LEU A 95 4.41 14.11 -8.01
N ALA A 96 5.29 13.17 -7.66
CA ALA A 96 4.90 11.84 -7.19
C ALA A 96 4.10 11.90 -5.88
N LEU A 97 4.51 12.76 -4.93
CA LEU A 97 3.78 12.99 -3.67
C LEU A 97 2.46 13.74 -3.90
N GLY A 98 2.43 14.74 -4.81
CA GLY A 98 1.22 15.47 -5.17
C GLY A 98 0.14 14.58 -5.79
N ARG A 99 0.54 13.55 -6.56
CA ARG A 99 -0.38 12.54 -7.13
C ARG A 99 -1.02 11.65 -6.06
N ILE A 100 -0.38 11.43 -4.90
CA ILE A 100 -0.94 10.62 -3.81
C ILE A 100 -2.20 11.27 -3.23
N GLY A 101 -2.22 12.60 -3.08
CA GLY A 101 -3.38 13.31 -2.52
C GLY A 101 -4.64 13.21 -3.38
N GLN A 102 -4.48 13.15 -4.70
CA GLN A 102 -5.59 12.94 -5.65
C GLN A 102 -5.95 11.46 -5.83
N GLN A 103 -4.98 10.55 -5.73
CA GLN A 103 -5.19 9.11 -6.00
C GLN A 103 -5.53 8.29 -4.75
N SER A 104 -5.24 8.76 -3.53
CA SER A 104 -5.65 8.08 -2.29
C SER A 104 -7.16 8.03 -2.10
N GLN A 105 -7.90 8.82 -2.88
CA GLN A 105 -9.36 8.80 -2.94
C GLN A 105 -9.90 7.60 -3.74
N LEU A 106 -9.04 6.89 -4.47
CA LEU A 106 -9.38 5.85 -5.44
C LEU A 106 -9.02 4.42 -4.99
N ASP A 107 -8.10 4.29 -4.03
CA ASP A 107 -7.49 3.00 -3.68
C ASP A 107 -8.03 2.49 -2.31
N TYR A 108 -8.77 1.38 -2.33
CA TYR A 108 -9.22 0.65 -1.13
C TYR A 108 -8.33 -0.57 -0.86
N ALA A 109 -8.21 -0.98 0.40
CA ALA A 109 -7.37 -2.12 0.77
C ALA A 109 -7.93 -3.45 0.22
N PRO A 110 -7.08 -4.35 -0.33
CA PRO A 110 -5.63 -4.24 -0.47
C PRO A 110 -5.21 -3.25 -1.58
N VAL A 111 -4.30 -2.32 -1.23
CA VAL A 111 -3.84 -1.28 -2.15
C VAL A 111 -2.76 -1.86 -3.06
N PRO A 112 -2.83 -1.69 -4.40
CA PRO A 112 -1.75 -2.12 -5.28
C PRO A 112 -0.45 -1.36 -4.96
N VAL A 113 0.69 -2.06 -4.98
CA VAL A 113 1.99 -1.45 -4.66
C VAL A 113 2.38 -0.47 -5.76
N ARG A 114 2.11 0.82 -5.54
CA ARG A 114 2.49 1.91 -6.43
C ARG A 114 3.66 2.71 -5.84
N PRO A 115 4.49 3.37 -6.68
CA PRO A 115 5.67 4.10 -6.22
C PRO A 115 5.37 5.14 -5.12
N GLY A 116 4.24 5.85 -5.19
CA GLY A 116 3.83 6.84 -4.19
C GLY A 116 3.65 6.24 -2.79
N TYR A 117 2.95 5.11 -2.68
CA TYR A 117 2.77 4.43 -1.39
C TYR A 117 4.07 3.81 -0.88
N MET A 118 4.92 3.28 -1.77
CA MET A 118 6.25 2.79 -1.40
C MET A 118 7.11 3.90 -0.79
N ILE A 119 7.09 5.10 -1.37
CA ILE A 119 7.79 6.27 -0.83
C ILE A 119 7.29 6.59 0.58
N LEU A 120 5.98 6.58 0.82
CA LEU A 120 5.42 6.83 2.15
C LEU A 120 5.86 5.79 3.19
N VAL A 121 5.83 4.50 2.83
CA VAL A 121 6.31 3.43 3.72
C VAL A 121 7.81 3.59 4.00
N VAL A 122 8.62 3.85 2.98
CA VAL A 122 10.06 4.09 3.13
C VAL A 122 10.33 5.29 4.04
N VAL A 123 9.65 6.42 3.81
CA VAL A 123 9.79 7.65 4.62
C VAL A 123 9.37 7.38 6.06
N GLY A 124 8.22 6.73 6.26
CA GLY A 124 7.72 6.37 7.59
C GLY A 124 8.69 5.46 8.33
N MET A 125 9.13 4.37 7.70
CA MET A 125 10.06 3.41 8.30
C MET A 125 11.46 4.00 8.53
N TRP A 126 11.97 4.84 7.64
CA TRP A 126 13.23 5.57 7.83
C TRP A 126 13.14 6.55 8.99
N GLY A 127 12.04 7.31 9.06
CA GLY A 127 11.74 8.23 10.15
C GLY A 127 11.65 7.50 11.49
N ALA A 128 10.93 6.37 11.55
CA ALA A 128 10.83 5.53 12.73
C ALA A 128 12.19 4.98 13.16
N ALA A 129 13.00 4.46 12.24
CA ALA A 129 14.36 3.99 12.54
C ALA A 129 15.25 5.11 13.09
N THR A 130 15.16 6.31 12.52
CA THR A 130 15.94 7.49 12.94
C THR A 130 15.53 7.96 14.33
N LEU A 131 14.24 8.18 14.54
CA LEU A 131 13.70 8.65 15.81
C LEU A 131 13.90 7.63 16.92
N ALA A 132 13.73 6.33 16.64
CA ALA A 132 13.89 5.30 17.64
C ALA A 132 15.35 5.13 18.10
N GLU A 133 16.33 5.21 17.19
CA GLU A 133 17.76 5.16 17.55
C GLU A 133 18.17 6.40 18.36
N LEU A 134 17.73 7.61 17.95
CA LEU A 134 18.00 8.85 18.69
C LEU A 134 17.35 8.81 20.08
N ALA A 135 16.08 8.42 20.17
CA ALA A 135 15.36 8.36 21.44
C ALA A 135 15.95 7.32 22.40
N SER A 136 16.29 6.12 21.93
CA SER A 136 16.86 5.05 22.76
C SER A 136 18.24 5.44 23.28
N PHE A 137 19.13 5.86 22.38
CA PHE A 137 20.56 5.91 22.71
C PHE A 137 21.11 7.30 22.97
N VAL A 138 20.52 8.34 22.40
CA VAL A 138 20.94 9.73 22.61
C VAL A 138 20.16 10.35 23.74
N TRP A 139 18.82 10.27 23.68
CA TRP A 139 17.95 10.86 24.70
C TRP A 139 17.71 9.94 25.90
N ARG A 140 18.04 8.65 25.80
CA ARG A 140 17.82 7.64 26.85
C ARG A 140 16.36 7.56 27.29
N ARG A 141 15.43 7.70 26.33
CA ARG A 141 13.98 7.65 26.53
C ARG A 141 13.38 6.52 25.69
N PRO A 142 13.43 5.27 26.16
CA PRO A 142 13.06 4.10 25.37
C PRO A 142 11.56 4.02 25.04
N LEU A 143 10.70 4.59 25.89
CA LEU A 143 9.27 4.68 25.61
C LEU A 143 8.99 5.60 24.41
N LEU A 144 9.75 6.69 24.25
CA LEU A 144 9.62 7.57 23.09
C LEU A 144 10.10 6.89 21.81
N ALA A 145 11.04 5.95 21.91
CA ALA A 145 11.56 5.21 20.76
C ALA A 145 10.54 4.25 20.16
N SER A 146 9.61 3.71 20.97
CA SER A 146 8.54 2.85 20.46
C SER A 146 7.39 3.62 19.79
N LEU A 147 7.20 4.92 20.07
CA LEU A 147 6.05 5.68 19.57
C LEU A 147 5.93 5.68 18.03
N PRO A 148 6.99 5.95 17.24
CA PRO A 148 6.87 5.90 15.78
C PRO A 148 6.47 4.52 15.27
N CYS A 149 7.00 3.45 15.87
CA CYS A 149 6.64 2.07 15.50
C CYS A 149 5.19 1.75 15.85
N VAL A 150 4.69 2.22 17.00
CA VAL A 150 3.29 2.08 17.42
C VAL A 150 2.36 2.80 16.45
N ILE A 151 2.67 4.03 16.08
CA ILE A 151 1.87 4.83 15.14
C ILE A 151 1.80 4.15 13.78
N LEU A 152 2.95 3.73 13.22
CA LEU A 152 2.98 3.08 11.92
C LEU A 152 2.29 1.71 11.93
N PHE A 153 2.45 0.93 13.01
CA PHE A 153 1.75 -0.35 13.13
C PHE A 153 0.24 -0.15 13.30
N ALA A 154 -0.19 0.86 14.05
CA ALA A 154 -1.60 1.22 14.16
C ALA A 154 -2.19 1.59 12.80
N VAL A 155 -1.47 2.38 11.99
CA VAL A 155 -1.85 2.67 10.59
C VAL A 155 -1.98 1.36 9.79
N ALA A 156 -1.01 0.45 9.88
CA ALA A 156 -1.08 -0.83 9.18
C ALA A 156 -2.25 -1.73 9.66
N LEU A 157 -2.67 -1.62 10.92
CA LEU A 157 -3.85 -2.30 11.43
C LEU A 157 -5.16 -1.69 10.94
N ILE A 158 -5.23 -0.36 10.87
CA ILE A 158 -6.41 0.38 10.43
C ILE A 158 -6.70 0.12 8.95
N PHE A 159 -5.66 0.14 8.11
CA PHE A 159 -5.80 -0.03 6.65
C PHE A 159 -5.62 -1.48 6.18
N GLY A 160 -5.25 -2.40 7.06
CA GLY A 160 -4.88 -3.77 6.68
C GLY A 160 -6.06 -4.74 6.52
N ASN A 161 -5.95 -5.68 5.58
CA ASN A 161 -6.89 -6.78 5.36
C ASN A 161 -7.08 -7.64 6.63
N ARG A 162 -8.17 -8.41 6.74
CA ARG A 162 -8.43 -9.19 7.98
C ARG A 162 -7.57 -10.45 8.10
N THR A 163 -7.02 -10.95 7.00
CA THR A 163 -6.29 -12.22 6.95
C THR A 163 -5.00 -12.14 7.79
N GLY A 164 -4.86 -13.03 8.78
CA GLY A 164 -3.65 -13.12 9.60
C GLY A 164 -3.43 -11.97 10.61
N ALA A 165 -4.44 -11.15 10.92
CA ALA A 165 -4.32 -10.01 11.83
C ALA A 165 -3.72 -10.38 13.19
N PHE A 166 -4.24 -11.46 13.78
CA PHE A 166 -3.77 -11.99 15.05
C PHE A 166 -2.28 -12.32 15.04
N PHE A 167 -1.79 -12.93 13.98
CA PHE A 167 -0.38 -13.30 13.85
C PHE A 167 0.52 -12.06 13.84
N PHE A 168 0.19 -11.05 13.03
CA PHE A 168 0.99 -9.83 12.95
C PHE A 168 0.94 -8.99 14.23
N VAL A 169 -0.22 -8.92 14.91
CA VAL A 169 -0.35 -8.25 16.21
C VAL A 169 0.50 -8.96 17.26
N ALA A 170 0.40 -10.29 17.36
CA ALA A 170 1.19 -11.07 18.32
C ALA A 170 2.70 -10.95 18.06
N LEU A 171 3.11 -11.02 16.78
CA LEU A 171 4.50 -10.82 16.37
C LEU A 171 5.02 -9.43 16.77
N TRP A 172 4.23 -8.39 16.50
CA TRP A 172 4.61 -7.00 16.81
C TRP A 172 4.66 -6.72 18.31
N LEU A 173 3.68 -7.20 19.08
CA LEU A 173 3.69 -7.10 20.54
C LEU A 173 4.88 -7.86 21.14
N GLY A 174 5.16 -9.08 20.65
CA GLY A 174 6.33 -9.84 21.06
C GLY A 174 7.64 -9.08 20.80
N ALA A 175 7.76 -8.43 19.64
CA ALA A 175 8.92 -7.62 19.29
C ALA A 175 9.06 -6.35 20.15
N LEU A 176 7.96 -5.62 20.38
CA LEU A 176 7.92 -4.43 21.23
C LEU A 176 8.39 -4.73 22.66
N LEU A 177 7.87 -5.80 23.22
CA LEU A 177 8.15 -6.16 24.60
C LEU A 177 9.56 -6.74 24.76
N THR A 178 10.05 -7.48 23.76
CA THR A 178 11.45 -7.92 23.70
C THR A 178 12.39 -6.72 23.66
N TYR A 179 12.06 -5.69 22.87
CA TYR A 179 12.83 -4.44 22.85
C TYR A 179 12.87 -3.77 24.23
N TRP A 180 11.71 -3.59 24.89
CA TRP A 180 11.66 -3.02 26.24
C TRP A 180 12.44 -3.83 27.29
N ALA A 181 12.40 -5.16 27.21
CA ALA A 181 13.16 -6.03 28.11
C ALA A 181 14.68 -5.89 27.90
N LEU A 182 15.14 -5.81 26.65
CA LEU A 182 16.55 -5.65 26.33
C LEU A 182 17.07 -4.26 26.70
N GLU A 183 16.27 -3.23 26.47
CA GLU A 183 16.62 -1.85 26.76
C GLU A 183 16.60 -1.54 28.26
N SER A 184 15.62 -2.04 29.01
CA SER A 184 15.61 -1.93 30.47
C SER A 184 16.83 -2.61 31.09
N SER A 185 17.24 -3.77 30.56
CA SER A 185 18.47 -4.45 30.97
C SER A 185 19.74 -3.66 30.66
N TYR A 186 19.74 -2.87 29.58
CA TYR A 186 20.84 -1.99 29.20
C TYR A 186 20.95 -0.80 30.16
N LEU A 187 19.83 -0.12 30.42
CA LEU A 187 19.77 1.04 31.32
C LEU A 187 20.16 0.66 32.75
N LEU A 188 19.67 -0.46 33.28
CA LEU A 188 20.02 -0.99 34.60
C LEU A 188 21.54 -1.24 34.73
N ARG A 189 22.17 -1.78 33.69
CA ARG A 189 23.63 -2.00 33.67
C ARG A 189 24.43 -0.71 33.51
N SER A 190 23.83 0.36 33.00
CA SER A 190 24.48 1.65 32.77
C SER A 190 24.49 2.55 34.01
N TRP A 191 23.59 2.33 34.97
CA TRP A 191 23.45 3.15 36.18
C TRP A 191 24.38 2.76 37.34
N GLY A 192 25.12 1.65 37.27
CA GLY A 192 26.25 1.42 38.16
C GLY A 192 26.58 -0.04 38.41
N SER A 193 27.87 -0.35 38.42
CA SER A 193 28.40 -1.51 39.14
C SER A 193 28.00 -1.35 40.61
N TRP A 194 27.21 -2.28 41.14
CA TRP A 194 26.95 -2.33 42.57
C TRP A 194 28.29 -2.51 43.28
N VAL A 195 28.70 -1.51 44.07
CA VAL A 195 29.74 -1.69 45.08
C VAL A 195 29.08 -2.53 46.17
N SER A 196 29.34 -3.83 46.18
CA SER A 196 29.00 -4.68 47.33
C SER A 196 29.78 -4.15 48.52
N THR A 197 29.12 -3.47 49.44
CA THR A 197 29.80 -2.92 50.61
C THR A 197 30.17 -3.99 51.63
N TRP A 198 29.68 -5.22 51.55
CA TRP A 198 30.02 -6.29 52.51
C TRP A 198 29.80 -7.70 51.93
N HIS A 199 30.88 -8.43 51.63
CA HIS A 199 31.04 -9.89 51.87
C HIS A 199 32.39 -10.44 51.36
N ASP A 200 33.15 -11.08 52.25
CA ASP A 200 34.23 -12.02 51.93
C ASP A 200 33.63 -13.37 51.48
N GLY A 201 33.41 -13.53 50.18
CA GLY A 201 32.98 -14.78 49.55
C GLY A 201 33.58 -14.91 48.14
N PRO A 202 33.73 -16.13 47.59
CA PRO A 202 34.49 -16.35 46.35
C PRO A 202 33.95 -15.50 45.19
N GLU A 203 34.84 -14.71 44.58
CA GLU A 203 34.60 -13.55 43.71
C GLU A 203 33.87 -13.82 42.36
N ASP A 204 33.27 -14.99 42.13
CA ASP A 204 32.82 -15.39 40.78
C ASP A 204 31.31 -15.29 40.50
N GLU A 205 30.46 -14.98 41.48
CA GLU A 205 29.03 -14.76 41.22
C GLU A 205 28.68 -13.28 41.10
N ALA A 206 29.04 -12.70 39.94
CA ALA A 206 28.49 -11.42 39.51
C ALA A 206 26.94 -11.46 39.56
N PRO A 207 26.24 -10.34 39.89
CA PRO A 207 24.78 -10.27 40.13
C PRO A 207 23.95 -10.37 38.82
N SER A 208 24.22 -11.39 38.03
CA SER A 208 23.54 -11.73 36.78
C SER A 208 22.25 -12.53 37.03
N SER A 209 22.13 -13.16 38.20
CA SER A 209 20.98 -13.99 38.59
C SER A 209 19.74 -13.16 38.93
N ILE A 210 19.88 -12.06 39.68
CA ILE A 210 18.75 -11.20 40.10
C ILE A 210 18.20 -10.40 38.91
N THR A 211 19.09 -9.79 38.11
CA THR A 211 18.70 -9.07 36.88
C THR A 211 18.17 -10.03 35.80
N GLY A 212 18.69 -11.25 35.71
CA GLY A 212 18.20 -12.29 34.82
C GLY A 212 16.85 -12.88 35.25
N GLY A 213 16.53 -12.90 36.55
CA GLY A 213 15.22 -13.30 37.06
C GLY A 213 14.14 -12.28 36.73
N ILE A 214 14.41 -11.00 36.98
CA ILE A 214 13.49 -9.89 36.64
C ILE A 214 13.27 -9.81 35.12
N ALA A 215 14.34 -9.93 34.32
CA ALA A 215 14.23 -9.92 32.86
C ALA A 215 13.42 -11.12 32.31
N ARG A 216 13.57 -12.32 32.89
CA ARG A 216 12.76 -13.50 32.52
C ARG A 216 11.30 -13.37 32.94
N GLY A 217 11.04 -12.84 34.14
CA GLY A 217 9.69 -12.56 34.63
C GLY A 217 8.97 -11.55 33.75
N MET A 218 9.60 -10.41 33.45
CA MET A 218 9.06 -9.41 32.53
C MET A 218 8.83 -10.00 31.13
N GLY A 219 9.79 -10.79 30.61
CA GLY A 219 9.63 -11.48 29.32
C GLY A 219 8.43 -12.43 29.28
N ALA A 220 8.21 -13.21 30.34
CA ALA A 220 7.06 -14.11 30.44
C ALA A 220 5.73 -13.35 30.53
N THR A 221 5.65 -12.29 31.35
CA THR A 221 4.45 -11.43 31.46
C THR A 221 4.15 -10.75 30.13
N CYS A 222 5.19 -10.35 29.41
CA CYS A 222 5.08 -9.75 28.09
C CYS A 222 4.54 -10.72 27.03
N VAL A 223 5.06 -11.94 26.98
CA VAL A 223 4.55 -12.99 26.08
C VAL A 223 3.09 -13.31 26.41
N ALA A 224 2.73 -13.40 27.69
CA ALA A 224 1.35 -13.59 28.10
C ALA A 224 0.44 -12.42 27.66
N ALA A 225 0.88 -11.17 27.85
CA ALA A 225 0.15 -9.99 27.40
C ALA A 225 0.01 -9.94 25.86
N ALA A 226 1.04 -10.34 25.11
CA ALA A 226 1.02 -10.41 23.65
C ALA A 226 0.05 -11.49 23.11
N LEU A 227 -0.17 -12.57 23.87
CA LEU A 227 -1.13 -13.62 23.55
C LEU A 227 -2.57 -13.21 23.91
N ILE A 228 -2.76 -12.43 24.98
CA ILE A 228 -4.09 -12.05 25.50
C ILE A 228 -4.64 -10.77 24.84
N ALA A 229 -3.80 -9.76 24.60
CA ALA A 229 -4.23 -8.48 24.06
C ALA A 229 -5.01 -8.57 22.72
N PRO A 230 -4.66 -9.46 21.76
CA PRO A 230 -5.43 -9.61 20.52
C PRO A 230 -6.87 -10.09 20.74
N VAL A 231 -7.15 -10.81 21.84
CA VAL A 231 -8.48 -11.32 22.17
C VAL A 231 -9.35 -10.23 22.81
N LEU A 232 -8.73 -9.26 23.50
CA LEU A 232 -9.41 -8.18 24.21
C LEU A 232 -9.60 -6.91 23.37
N LEU A 233 -8.81 -6.73 22.32
CA LEU A 233 -8.99 -5.61 21.40
C LEU A 233 -10.23 -5.85 20.53
N PRO A 234 -11.24 -4.97 20.57
CA PRO A 234 -12.39 -5.07 19.68
C PRO A 234 -11.89 -5.10 18.23
N SER A 235 -12.13 -6.20 17.51
CA SER A 235 -11.91 -6.21 16.07
C SER A 235 -12.91 -5.22 15.48
N PHE A 236 -12.45 -4.03 15.07
CA PHE A 236 -13.32 -3.04 14.45
C PHE A 236 -13.87 -3.64 13.15
N GLY A 237 -15.11 -4.10 13.25
CA GLY A 237 -15.85 -4.75 12.20
C GLY A 237 -16.35 -3.73 11.19
N GLY A 238 -15.48 -3.32 10.27
CA GLY A 238 -15.83 -2.46 9.14
C GLY A 238 -14.64 -1.60 8.76
N GLY A 239 -14.27 -1.60 7.49
CA GLY A 239 -13.22 -0.70 6.98
C GLY A 239 -13.59 0.73 7.34
N MET A 240 -12.82 1.34 8.24
CA MET A 240 -13.04 2.70 8.71
C MET A 240 -12.41 3.65 7.69
N SER A 241 -13.25 4.37 6.93
CA SER A 241 -12.82 5.43 6.03
C SER A 241 -12.32 6.63 6.85
N TRP A 242 -11.04 6.95 6.72
CA TRP A 242 -10.43 8.07 7.46
C TRP A 242 -10.84 9.40 6.82
N ARG A 243 -11.83 10.08 7.41
CA ARG A 243 -12.18 11.48 7.12
C ARG A 243 -11.44 12.37 8.12
N SER A 244 -10.42 13.07 7.64
CA SER A 244 -9.57 13.95 8.46
C SER A 244 -10.34 15.21 8.88
N GLY A 245 -10.30 15.55 10.17
CA GLY A 245 -10.86 16.77 10.74
C GLY A 245 -9.79 17.65 11.39
N SER A 246 -10.01 18.95 11.33
CA SER A 246 -9.50 19.99 12.23
C SER A 246 -10.52 21.13 12.19
N GLY A 247 -10.99 21.80 13.24
CA GLY A 247 -10.84 21.76 14.68
C GLY A 247 -11.63 23.00 15.17
N GLY A 248 -12.55 22.83 16.13
CA GLY A 248 -13.38 23.92 16.65
C GLY A 248 -14.34 23.39 17.72
N SER A 249 -14.33 24.00 18.90
CA SER A 249 -14.85 23.42 20.15
C SER A 249 -16.37 23.29 20.20
N GLY A 250 -16.86 22.10 20.53
CA GLY A 250 -18.28 21.85 20.78
C GLY A 250 -18.45 20.48 21.42
N SER A 251 -18.90 20.47 22.67
CA SER A 251 -19.12 19.29 23.50
C SER A 251 -20.30 18.46 22.99
N GLY A 252 -20.08 17.18 22.72
CA GLY A 252 -21.09 16.12 22.75
C GLY A 252 -22.08 16.08 21.58
N GLY A 253 -21.85 15.19 20.62
CA GLY A 253 -22.81 14.87 19.57
C GLY A 253 -22.17 14.07 18.44
N ASN A 254 -22.50 12.78 18.37
CA ASN A 254 -22.08 11.89 17.28
C ASN A 254 -22.70 12.37 15.95
N GLY A 255 -21.87 12.43 14.90
CA GLY A 255 -22.34 12.47 13.52
C GLY A 255 -22.80 13.83 13.01
N ALA A 256 -21.89 14.79 12.89
CA ALA A 256 -22.09 15.95 12.03
C ALA A 256 -21.10 15.88 10.86
N ALA A 257 -21.63 15.73 9.66
CA ALA A 257 -20.88 15.84 8.41
C ALA A 257 -20.21 17.21 8.32
N VAL A 258 -18.91 17.25 8.05
CA VAL A 258 -18.21 18.49 7.65
C VAL A 258 -18.16 18.56 6.12
N PRO A 259 -18.52 19.71 5.51
CA PRO A 259 -18.61 19.89 4.06
C PRO A 259 -17.22 19.98 3.41
N GLY A 260 -17.07 19.41 2.21
CA GLY A 260 -15.96 19.75 1.31
C GLY A 260 -14.97 18.63 0.93
N GLY A 261 -15.19 17.37 1.28
CA GLY A 261 -14.40 16.24 0.74
C GLY A 261 -15.12 15.60 -0.45
N VAL A 262 -14.57 15.75 -1.65
CA VAL A 262 -15.09 15.14 -2.89
C VAL A 262 -14.82 13.63 -2.85
N ILE A 263 -15.87 12.82 -2.85
CA ILE A 263 -15.78 11.36 -3.01
C ILE A 263 -16.13 11.07 -4.48
N ASP A 264 -15.21 10.47 -5.24
CA ASP A 264 -15.52 10.03 -6.60
C ASP A 264 -16.37 8.75 -6.53
N HIS A 265 -17.67 8.91 -6.74
CA HIS A 265 -18.65 7.84 -6.66
C HIS A 265 -18.46 6.77 -7.77
N LEU A 266 -17.88 7.13 -8.92
CA LEU A 266 -17.59 6.19 -10.00
C LEU A 266 -16.44 5.25 -9.64
N VAL A 267 -15.45 5.76 -8.91
CA VAL A 267 -14.25 4.97 -8.59
C VAL A 267 -14.51 3.95 -7.48
N SER A 268 -15.48 4.23 -6.61
CA SER A 268 -15.96 3.28 -5.61
C SER A 268 -16.60 2.00 -6.20
N MET A 269 -16.87 1.97 -7.51
CA MET A 269 -17.47 0.82 -8.21
C MET A 269 -16.46 -0.22 -8.68
N LYS A 270 -15.24 0.20 -9.04
CA LYS A 270 -14.21 -0.70 -9.60
C LYS A 270 -13.90 -1.91 -8.71
N PRO A 271 -13.79 -1.78 -7.37
CA PRO A 271 -13.58 -2.95 -6.50
C PRO A 271 -14.74 -3.95 -6.52
N ARG A 272 -15.98 -3.48 -6.76
CA ARG A 272 -17.17 -4.33 -6.82
C ARG A 272 -17.28 -5.07 -8.16
N LEU A 273 -16.82 -4.43 -9.24
CA LEU A 273 -16.70 -5.03 -10.57
C LEU A 273 -15.63 -6.12 -10.68
N VAL A 274 -14.55 -6.02 -9.89
CA VAL A 274 -13.40 -6.94 -9.94
C VAL A 274 -13.52 -8.08 -8.90
N ALA A 275 -14.54 -8.04 -8.03
CA ALA A 275 -14.71 -9.02 -6.97
C ALA A 275 -14.94 -10.44 -7.51
N ARG A 276 -14.07 -11.40 -7.14
CA ARG A 276 -14.14 -12.80 -7.59
C ARG A 276 -15.36 -13.59 -7.09
N ASN A 277 -16.02 -13.11 -6.03
CA ASN A 277 -17.25 -13.68 -5.51
C ASN A 277 -18.35 -12.61 -5.60
N PRO A 278 -19.29 -12.72 -6.54
CA PRO A 278 -20.37 -11.75 -6.65
C PRO A 278 -21.26 -11.85 -5.43
N VAL A 279 -21.29 -10.79 -4.63
CA VAL A 279 -22.20 -10.66 -3.47
C VAL A 279 -23.51 -10.06 -3.98
N ALA A 280 -24.63 -10.69 -3.66
CA ALA A 280 -25.95 -10.13 -3.91
C ALA A 280 -26.16 -8.89 -3.03
N LEU A 281 -26.43 -7.76 -3.67
CA LEU A 281 -26.57 -6.47 -2.99
C LEU A 281 -28.02 -6.21 -2.63
N PHE A 282 -28.93 -6.46 -3.57
CA PHE A 282 -30.37 -6.35 -3.37
C PHE A 282 -31.10 -7.20 -4.41
N SER A 283 -32.36 -7.52 -4.11
CA SER A 283 -33.31 -8.01 -5.10
C SER A 283 -34.39 -6.98 -5.32
N VAL A 284 -34.91 -6.91 -6.54
CA VAL A 284 -35.94 -5.95 -6.94
C VAL A 284 -37.04 -6.67 -7.69
N ARG A 285 -38.30 -6.43 -7.30
CA ARG A 285 -39.46 -6.84 -8.07
C ARG A 285 -39.93 -5.66 -8.92
N SER A 286 -39.96 -5.84 -10.23
CA SER A 286 -40.39 -4.85 -11.21
C SER A 286 -41.04 -5.53 -12.42
N PRO A 287 -42.09 -4.95 -13.03
CA PRO A 287 -42.69 -5.51 -14.24
C PRO A 287 -41.74 -5.51 -15.45
N GLU A 288 -40.66 -4.71 -15.41
CA GLU A 288 -39.70 -4.61 -16.49
C GLU A 288 -38.26 -4.43 -15.96
N PRO A 289 -37.24 -4.89 -16.72
CA PRO A 289 -35.86 -4.60 -16.40
C PRO A 289 -35.57 -3.11 -16.60
N SER A 290 -34.87 -2.50 -15.65
CA SER A 290 -34.43 -1.11 -15.73
C SER A 290 -33.05 -0.96 -15.12
N TYR A 291 -32.35 0.11 -15.48
CA TYR A 291 -31.12 0.47 -14.80
C TYR A 291 -31.48 1.05 -13.42
N TRP A 292 -30.85 0.54 -12.37
CA TRP A 292 -31.11 0.91 -10.98
C TRP A 292 -30.16 2.03 -10.57
N ARG A 293 -30.58 3.27 -10.76
CA ARG A 293 -29.80 4.48 -10.46
C ARG A 293 -29.64 4.65 -8.95
N LEU A 294 -28.41 4.97 -8.54
CA LEU A 294 -28.06 5.29 -7.16
C LEU A 294 -27.78 6.79 -6.98
N ILE A 295 -27.07 7.41 -7.93
CA ILE A 295 -26.74 8.84 -7.93
C ILE A 295 -26.54 9.36 -9.36
N THR A 296 -26.75 10.66 -9.55
CA THR A 296 -26.44 11.38 -10.80
C THR A 296 -25.31 12.38 -10.57
N LEU A 297 -24.40 12.45 -11.54
CA LEU A 297 -23.21 13.29 -11.49
C LEU A 297 -23.22 14.25 -12.68
N ALA A 298 -23.10 15.55 -12.41
CA ALA A 298 -23.23 16.59 -13.42
C ALA A 298 -21.94 17.39 -13.61
N ASN A 299 -21.19 17.65 -12.54
CA ASN A 299 -19.99 18.48 -12.63
C ASN A 299 -18.77 17.59 -12.93
N PHE A 300 -18.02 17.91 -13.97
CA PHE A 300 -16.79 17.19 -14.33
C PHE A 300 -15.61 18.17 -14.28
N ASP A 301 -14.65 17.90 -13.41
CA ASP A 301 -13.48 18.76 -13.17
C ASP A 301 -12.26 18.39 -14.03
N GLY A 302 -12.40 17.39 -14.92
CA GLY A 302 -11.34 16.87 -15.78
C GLY A 302 -10.70 15.59 -15.25
N VAL A 303 -10.95 15.24 -14.00
CA VAL A 303 -10.45 14.02 -13.36
C VAL A 303 -11.58 13.19 -12.76
N SER A 304 -12.54 13.83 -12.10
CA SER A 304 -13.63 13.19 -11.36
C SER A 304 -14.99 13.83 -11.68
N TRP A 305 -16.05 13.03 -11.53
CA TRP A 305 -17.43 13.49 -11.64
C TRP A 305 -18.03 13.71 -10.25
N GLN A 306 -18.76 14.82 -10.10
CA GLN A 306 -19.35 15.23 -8.84
C GLN A 306 -20.87 15.46 -9.01
N PRO A 307 -21.67 15.12 -7.99
CA PRO A 307 -23.08 15.48 -7.99
C PRO A 307 -23.24 17.00 -7.85
N LEU A 308 -24.39 17.53 -8.28
CA LEU A 308 -24.78 18.88 -7.90
C LEU A 308 -24.98 18.95 -6.38
N ARG A 309 -25.03 20.16 -5.82
CA ARG A 309 -25.36 20.33 -4.40
C ARG A 309 -26.73 19.70 -4.14
N PHE A 310 -26.75 18.68 -3.28
CA PHE A 310 -27.99 18.00 -2.89
C PHE A 310 -28.97 19.00 -2.28
N ASN A 311 -30.10 19.19 -2.96
CA ASN A 311 -31.21 20.00 -2.45
C ASN A 311 -32.38 19.09 -2.08
N GLY A 312 -32.18 18.28 -1.03
CA GLY A 312 -33.14 17.27 -0.64
C GLY A 312 -34.40 17.87 -0.02
N THR A 313 -35.57 17.53 -0.55
CA THR A 313 -36.86 17.73 0.12
C THR A 313 -37.22 16.49 0.93
N ASP A 314 -37.73 16.68 2.15
CA ASP A 314 -38.25 15.58 2.95
C ASP A 314 -39.55 15.06 2.30
N VAL A 315 -39.74 13.75 2.32
CA VAL A 315 -40.96 13.13 1.78
C VAL A 315 -42.07 13.27 2.83
N ALA A 316 -43.10 14.08 2.57
CA ALA A 316 -44.15 14.41 3.54
C ALA A 316 -45.14 13.25 3.76
N SER A 317 -45.47 12.92 5.01
CA SER A 317 -46.25 11.73 5.41
C SER A 317 -47.69 11.68 4.87
N GLY A 318 -48.02 10.55 4.23
CA GLY A 318 -49.37 10.20 3.77
C GLY A 318 -49.43 9.84 2.28
N GLY A 319 -49.26 8.56 1.95
CA GLY A 319 -49.34 8.07 0.57
C GLY A 319 -48.17 8.50 -0.33
N PHE A 320 -48.37 8.38 -1.65
CA PHE A 320 -47.41 8.79 -2.67
C PHE A 320 -47.29 10.33 -2.71
N SER A 321 -46.23 10.87 -2.11
CA SER A 321 -45.87 12.29 -2.26
C SER A 321 -45.21 12.52 -3.61
N GLU A 322 -45.79 13.39 -4.45
CA GLU A 322 -45.23 13.74 -5.76
C GLU A 322 -43.95 14.55 -5.59
N VAL A 323 -42.86 14.02 -6.14
CA VAL A 323 -41.49 14.51 -5.95
C VAL A 323 -41.08 15.56 -7.00
N ALA A 324 -41.66 15.53 -8.21
CA ALA A 324 -41.29 16.41 -9.31
C ALA A 324 -42.46 16.58 -10.31
N ASP A 325 -42.49 17.71 -11.03
CA ASP A 325 -43.29 17.86 -12.26
C ASP A 325 -42.75 16.87 -13.30
N VAL A 326 -43.44 15.74 -13.45
CA VAL A 326 -43.07 14.68 -14.39
C VAL A 326 -43.33 15.19 -15.82
N PRO A 327 -42.39 15.02 -16.76
CA PRO A 327 -42.68 15.24 -18.17
C PRO A 327 -43.91 14.41 -18.58
N PRO A 328 -44.83 14.95 -19.39
CA PRO A 328 -46.16 14.36 -19.62
C PRO A 328 -46.16 12.96 -20.26
N GLN A 329 -45.00 12.43 -20.67
CA GLN A 329 -44.86 11.24 -21.54
C GLN A 329 -44.08 10.06 -20.90
N GLY A 330 -44.07 9.93 -19.57
CA GLY A 330 -43.44 8.79 -18.89
C GLY A 330 -44.44 7.78 -18.32
N ARG A 331 -44.14 6.48 -18.43
CA ARG A 331 -44.94 5.40 -17.84
C ARG A 331 -44.54 5.18 -16.39
N ARG A 332 -45.52 5.13 -15.49
CA ARG A 332 -45.30 4.89 -14.06
C ARG A 332 -45.05 3.41 -13.80
N VAL A 333 -43.92 3.10 -13.15
CA VAL A 333 -43.48 1.73 -12.81
C VAL A 333 -43.23 1.62 -11.32
N THR A 334 -43.94 0.71 -10.67
CA THR A 334 -43.74 0.37 -9.25
C THR A 334 -42.66 -0.69 -9.11
N GLN A 335 -41.68 -0.42 -8.25
CA GLN A 335 -40.58 -1.31 -7.94
C GLN A 335 -40.56 -1.58 -6.43
N SER A 336 -40.30 -2.81 -6.03
CA SER A 336 -40.11 -3.16 -4.61
C SER A 336 -38.72 -3.75 -4.42
N PHE A 337 -37.91 -3.11 -3.59
CA PHE A 337 -36.52 -3.46 -3.32
C PHE A 337 -36.38 -4.16 -1.97
N THR A 338 -35.54 -5.19 -1.91
CA THR A 338 -35.12 -5.90 -0.70
C THR A 338 -33.61 -5.86 -0.59
N ILE A 339 -33.10 -5.14 0.40
CA ILE A 339 -31.66 -4.93 0.60
C ILE A 339 -31.02 -6.13 1.29
N GLN A 340 -29.88 -6.59 0.76
CA GLN A 340 -29.14 -7.74 1.29
C GLN A 340 -27.72 -7.36 1.72
N GLY A 341 -26.94 -6.80 0.79
CA GLY A 341 -25.54 -6.42 0.99
C GLY A 341 -25.23 -4.97 0.62
N LEU A 342 -26.21 -4.20 0.15
CA LEU A 342 -26.04 -2.78 -0.14
C LEU A 342 -26.04 -1.96 1.16
N GLY A 343 -24.91 -1.29 1.45
CA GLY A 343 -24.78 -0.33 2.55
C GLY A 343 -24.55 1.08 2.04
N GLY A 344 -24.70 2.06 2.93
CA GLY A 344 -24.56 3.48 2.64
C GLY A 344 -25.88 4.23 2.83
N GLN A 345 -25.99 5.44 2.28
CA GLN A 345 -27.16 6.29 2.45
C GLN A 345 -28.02 6.41 1.19
N LEU A 346 -27.58 5.88 0.06
CA LEU A 346 -28.26 6.06 -1.22
C LEU A 346 -29.16 4.86 -1.51
N LEU A 347 -30.37 5.13 -2.00
CA LEU A 347 -31.35 4.10 -2.36
C LEU A 347 -31.38 3.91 -3.88
N PRO A 348 -31.26 2.66 -4.38
CA PRO A 348 -31.46 2.39 -5.80
C PRO A 348 -32.93 2.60 -6.21
N ALA A 349 -33.14 3.15 -7.41
CA ALA A 349 -34.46 3.30 -8.03
C ALA A 349 -34.34 3.30 -9.56
N ALA A 350 -35.42 3.00 -10.28
CA ALA A 350 -35.47 3.23 -11.71
C ALA A 350 -35.42 4.74 -12.03
N PRO A 351 -35.22 5.13 -13.30
CA PRO A 351 -35.15 6.53 -13.69
C PRO A 351 -36.34 7.36 -13.20
N GLN A 352 -36.05 8.52 -12.61
CA GLN A 352 -37.01 9.54 -12.17
C GLN A 352 -38.02 9.02 -11.11
N PRO A 353 -37.62 8.90 -9.83
CA PRO A 353 -38.54 8.56 -8.76
C PRO A 353 -39.61 9.65 -8.62
N VAL A 354 -40.88 9.27 -8.77
CA VAL A 354 -42.04 10.18 -8.68
C VAL A 354 -42.65 10.13 -7.30
N ALA A 355 -42.67 8.95 -6.69
CA ALA A 355 -43.22 8.75 -5.36
C ALA A 355 -42.61 7.53 -4.68
N ILE A 356 -42.61 7.53 -3.35
CA ILE A 356 -42.00 6.47 -2.54
C ILE A 356 -43.07 5.95 -1.58
N ALA A 357 -43.20 4.62 -1.52
CA ALA A 357 -44.03 3.93 -0.54
C ALA A 357 -43.14 3.00 0.28
N THR A 358 -42.85 3.37 1.52
CA THR A 358 -41.99 2.59 2.42
C THR A 358 -42.78 2.04 3.60
N ASP A 359 -42.19 1.09 4.33
CA ASP A 359 -42.55 0.86 5.74
C ASP A 359 -42.32 2.16 6.54
N GLU A 360 -43.10 2.37 7.62
CA GLU A 360 -43.13 3.62 8.42
C GLU A 360 -41.72 4.09 8.84
N ASP A 361 -40.79 3.17 9.10
CA ASP A 361 -39.44 3.47 9.61
C ASP A 361 -38.46 4.09 8.57
N ILE A 362 -38.62 3.82 7.28
CA ILE A 362 -37.72 4.35 6.22
C ILE A 362 -38.28 5.67 5.66
N TYR A 363 -39.57 5.92 5.88
CA TYR A 363 -40.31 7.04 5.34
C TYR A 363 -39.76 8.37 5.87
N ASP A 364 -39.71 8.50 7.18
CA ASP A 364 -39.26 9.71 7.89
C ASP A 364 -37.75 9.95 7.74
N GLU A 365 -37.02 8.94 7.27
CA GLU A 365 -35.58 9.00 7.05
C GLU A 365 -35.19 9.37 5.61
N THR A 366 -36.13 9.49 4.66
CA THR A 366 -35.82 9.64 3.22
C THR A 366 -35.94 11.08 2.72
N ARG A 367 -34.91 11.53 2.01
CA ARG A 367 -34.87 12.76 1.23
C ARG A 367 -34.71 12.46 -0.25
N VAL A 368 -35.33 13.30 -1.07
CA VAL A 368 -35.19 13.22 -2.51
C VAL A 368 -34.75 14.56 -3.07
N ASP A 369 -33.82 14.52 -4.02
CA ASP A 369 -33.47 15.70 -4.80
C ASP A 369 -34.37 15.77 -6.04
N PRO A 370 -35.29 16.75 -6.13
CA PRO A 370 -36.20 16.86 -7.28
C PRO A 370 -35.48 17.23 -8.58
N THR A 371 -34.28 17.81 -8.50
CA THR A 371 -33.48 18.21 -9.67
C THR A 371 -32.61 17.05 -10.16
N SER A 372 -31.94 16.38 -9.23
CA SER A 372 -30.98 15.31 -9.54
C SER A 372 -31.65 13.93 -9.65
N GLY A 373 -32.81 13.74 -9.03
CA GLY A 373 -33.63 12.53 -9.11
C GLY A 373 -33.04 11.31 -8.40
N TYR A 374 -32.24 11.51 -7.36
CA TYR A 374 -31.70 10.43 -6.51
C TYR A 374 -32.22 10.51 -5.07
N LEU A 375 -32.21 9.36 -4.40
CA LEU A 375 -32.81 9.15 -3.09
C LEU A 375 -31.73 8.96 -2.01
N GLN A 376 -31.85 9.66 -0.89
CA GLN A 376 -30.89 9.60 0.22
C GLN A 376 -31.58 9.41 1.58
N LEU A 377 -31.01 8.56 2.43
CA LEU A 377 -31.41 8.38 3.82
C LEU A 377 -30.60 9.26 4.79
N TYR A 378 -31.24 9.71 5.87
CA TYR A 378 -30.56 10.26 7.05
C TYR A 378 -29.74 9.17 7.78
N GLY A 379 -30.28 7.96 7.86
CA GLY A 379 -29.63 6.77 8.40
C GLY A 379 -28.75 6.04 7.39
N ASN A 380 -28.41 4.77 7.69
CA ASN A 380 -27.71 3.88 6.76
C ASN A 380 -28.63 2.72 6.33
N LEU A 381 -28.52 2.32 5.07
CA LEU A 381 -29.03 1.04 4.59
C LEU A 381 -28.33 -0.11 5.30
N GLY A 382 -29.12 -1.13 5.65
CA GLY A 382 -28.66 -2.39 6.20
C GLY A 382 -29.43 -3.58 5.62
N PRO A 383 -28.91 -4.80 5.80
CA PRO A 383 -29.54 -6.02 5.32
C PRO A 383 -30.97 -6.19 5.88
N GLY A 384 -31.89 -6.67 5.05
CA GLY A 384 -33.27 -6.95 5.41
C GLY A 384 -34.24 -5.77 5.26
N ARG A 385 -33.77 -4.56 4.95
CA ARG A 385 -34.66 -3.41 4.69
C ARG A 385 -35.41 -3.57 3.37
N THR A 386 -36.70 -3.25 3.37
CA THR A 386 -37.59 -3.28 2.21
C THR A 386 -38.22 -1.92 1.96
N TYR A 387 -38.34 -1.51 0.69
CA TYR A 387 -39.04 -0.28 0.32
C TYR A 387 -39.58 -0.38 -1.11
N SER A 388 -40.61 0.41 -1.43
CA SER A 388 -41.15 0.51 -2.78
C SER A 388 -41.05 1.93 -3.33
N VAL A 389 -40.76 2.03 -4.63
CA VAL A 389 -40.63 3.30 -5.35
C VAL A 389 -41.47 3.23 -6.60
N VAL A 390 -42.24 4.29 -6.87
CA VAL A 390 -42.87 4.53 -8.16
C VAL A 390 -41.99 5.51 -8.92
N SER A 391 -41.46 5.07 -10.05
CA SER A 391 -40.64 5.90 -10.94
C SER A 391 -41.33 6.09 -12.29
N SER A 392 -40.98 7.16 -13.01
CA SER A 392 -41.46 7.44 -14.35
C SER A 392 -40.38 7.05 -15.35
N VAL A 393 -40.60 5.94 -16.04
CA VAL A 393 -39.69 5.45 -17.09
C VAL A 393 -40.11 6.10 -18.41
N PRO A 394 -39.19 6.76 -19.16
CA PRO A 394 -39.51 7.31 -20.46
C PRO A 394 -40.05 6.23 -21.41
N ASP A 395 -41.28 6.41 -21.92
CA ASP A 395 -41.92 5.50 -22.86
C ASP A 395 -41.88 6.14 -24.26
N VAL A 396 -40.69 6.14 -24.87
CA VAL A 396 -40.43 6.91 -26.09
C VAL A 396 -39.91 6.01 -27.20
N GLY A 397 -40.42 6.17 -28.42
CA GLY A 397 -39.91 5.48 -29.60
C GLY A 397 -38.78 6.25 -30.31
N TYR A 398 -37.91 5.52 -31.03
CA TYR A 398 -36.83 6.10 -31.86
C TYR A 398 -37.32 7.26 -32.76
N LYS A 399 -38.46 7.07 -33.43
CA LYS A 399 -39.02 8.07 -34.37
C LYS A 399 -39.43 9.37 -33.68
N GLU A 400 -39.89 9.29 -32.44
CA GLU A 400 -40.34 10.44 -31.65
C GLU A 400 -39.14 11.25 -31.16
N LEU A 401 -38.09 10.57 -30.64
CA LEU A 401 -36.84 11.24 -30.28
C LEU A 401 -36.13 11.87 -31.47
N ARG A 402 -36.16 11.22 -32.65
CA ARG A 402 -35.51 11.73 -33.87
C ARG A 402 -36.18 13.01 -34.40
N GLY A 403 -37.49 13.15 -34.19
CA GLY A 403 -38.28 14.31 -34.62
C GLY A 403 -38.19 15.52 -33.70
N GLU A 404 -37.61 15.37 -32.50
CA GLU A 404 -37.52 16.43 -31.51
C GLU A 404 -36.48 17.50 -31.90
N ARG A 405 -36.78 18.75 -31.57
CA ARG A 405 -35.83 19.85 -31.65
C ARG A 405 -35.22 20.08 -30.27
N PHE A 406 -33.91 19.92 -30.17
CA PHE A 406 -33.15 20.25 -28.97
C PHE A 406 -33.21 21.75 -28.64
N PHE A 407 -32.94 22.10 -27.37
CA PHE A 407 -32.85 23.49 -26.93
C PHE A 407 -31.90 24.34 -27.79
N ASP A 408 -32.25 25.61 -28.00
CA ASP A 408 -31.32 26.62 -28.54
C ASP A 408 -30.17 26.92 -27.55
N HIS A 409 -30.33 26.60 -26.26
CA HIS A 409 -29.32 26.77 -25.20
C HIS A 409 -29.32 25.60 -24.20
N PRO A 410 -28.15 24.99 -23.89
CA PRO A 410 -28.06 23.91 -22.90
C PRO A 410 -28.33 24.40 -21.47
N LEU A 411 -28.75 23.49 -20.59
CA LEU A 411 -28.84 23.73 -19.16
C LEU A 411 -27.45 24.06 -18.60
N GLU A 412 -27.31 25.22 -17.96
CA GLU A 412 -26.02 25.77 -17.53
C GLU A 412 -25.24 24.81 -16.61
N ASP A 413 -25.94 24.18 -15.64
CA ASP A 413 -25.33 23.24 -14.69
C ASP A 413 -24.93 21.88 -15.30
N TYR A 414 -25.40 21.56 -16.50
CA TYR A 414 -25.21 20.27 -17.17
C TYR A 414 -24.40 20.36 -18.48
N SER A 415 -23.81 21.53 -18.75
CA SER A 415 -23.01 21.78 -19.96
C SER A 415 -21.57 22.22 -19.65
N GLN A 416 -21.22 22.33 -18.36
CA GLN A 416 -19.88 22.73 -17.93
C GLN A 416 -18.81 21.74 -18.41
N LEU A 417 -17.69 22.29 -18.87
CA LEU A 417 -16.51 21.55 -19.30
C LEU A 417 -15.31 21.94 -18.42
N PRO A 418 -14.36 21.01 -18.19
CA PRO A 418 -13.17 21.31 -17.41
C PRO A 418 -12.35 22.44 -18.04
N PRO A 419 -11.79 23.36 -17.23
CA PRO A 419 -11.02 24.50 -17.75
C PRO A 419 -9.71 24.07 -18.44
N ASP A 420 -9.11 22.96 -18.01
CA ASP A 420 -7.84 22.44 -18.56
C ASP A 420 -8.03 21.50 -19.76
N LEU A 421 -9.28 21.27 -20.21
CA LEU A 421 -9.57 20.42 -21.36
C LEU A 421 -9.26 21.16 -22.67
N ASP A 422 -8.60 20.48 -23.61
CA ASP A 422 -8.50 20.95 -25.01
C ASP A 422 -9.86 20.77 -25.70
N VAL A 423 -10.80 21.68 -25.37
CA VAL A 423 -12.20 21.61 -25.82
C VAL A 423 -12.30 21.61 -27.34
N GLU A 424 -11.45 22.37 -28.03
CA GLU A 424 -11.47 22.44 -29.49
C GLU A 424 -11.09 21.12 -30.14
N ARG A 425 -10.09 20.42 -29.58
CA ARG A 425 -9.71 19.10 -30.07
C ARG A 425 -10.78 18.05 -29.79
N VAL A 426 -11.42 18.05 -28.63
CA VAL A 426 -12.52 17.12 -28.32
C VAL A 426 -13.75 17.43 -29.18
N ARG A 427 -14.07 18.71 -29.40
CA ARG A 427 -15.17 19.14 -30.29
C ARG A 427 -14.95 18.67 -31.72
N ARG A 428 -13.73 18.79 -32.25
CA ARG A 428 -13.41 18.26 -33.58
C ARG A 428 -13.63 16.76 -33.67
N ILE A 429 -13.18 15.99 -32.67
CA ILE A 429 -13.44 14.54 -32.62
C ILE A 429 -14.95 14.27 -32.65
N ALA A 430 -15.74 15.00 -31.85
CA ALA A 430 -17.18 14.84 -31.81
C ALA A 430 -17.86 15.19 -33.15
N ALA A 431 -17.40 16.26 -33.81
CA ALA A 431 -17.90 16.68 -35.11
C ALA A 431 -17.53 15.67 -36.21
N ASP A 432 -16.28 15.19 -36.24
CA ASP A 432 -15.81 14.19 -37.20
C ASP A 432 -16.58 12.86 -37.05
N TRP A 433 -16.85 12.43 -35.81
CA TRP A 433 -17.59 11.19 -35.56
C TRP A 433 -19.08 11.28 -35.87
N SER A 434 -19.62 12.50 -35.92
CA SER A 434 -21.03 12.75 -36.22
C SER A 434 -21.22 13.38 -37.61
N GLU A 435 -20.20 13.32 -38.47
CA GLU A 435 -20.29 13.78 -39.85
C GLU A 435 -21.36 12.98 -40.61
N GLY A 436 -22.23 13.70 -41.34
CA GLY A 436 -23.35 13.09 -42.08
C GLY A 436 -24.60 12.78 -41.25
N ALA A 437 -24.61 13.08 -39.94
CA ALA A 437 -25.81 12.94 -39.13
C ALA A 437 -26.77 14.13 -39.30
N ASP A 438 -28.00 13.84 -39.73
CA ASP A 438 -29.02 14.84 -40.08
C ASP A 438 -29.73 15.43 -38.85
N THR A 439 -29.90 14.65 -37.78
CA THR A 439 -30.64 15.05 -36.59
C THR A 439 -29.76 15.04 -35.34
N PRO A 440 -30.14 15.78 -34.27
CA PRO A 440 -29.43 15.73 -33.01
C PRO A 440 -29.34 14.33 -32.40
N LEU A 441 -30.40 13.53 -32.51
CA LEU A 441 -30.37 12.12 -32.09
C LEU A 441 -29.34 11.34 -32.91
N ASP A 442 -29.37 11.48 -34.25
CA ASP A 442 -28.42 10.78 -35.13
C ASP A 442 -26.95 11.12 -34.77
N ARG A 443 -26.67 12.36 -34.33
CA ARG A 443 -25.33 12.75 -33.84
C ARG A 443 -24.95 12.03 -32.55
N LEU A 444 -25.86 11.95 -31.58
CA LEU A 444 -25.63 11.24 -30.31
C LEU A 444 -25.44 9.74 -30.54
N LEU A 445 -26.22 9.14 -31.45
CA LEU A 445 -26.07 7.74 -31.82
C LEU A 445 -24.73 7.47 -32.51
N ALA A 446 -24.30 8.35 -33.41
CA ALA A 446 -22.98 8.23 -34.03
C ALA A 446 -21.85 8.25 -32.98
N LEU A 447 -21.95 9.10 -31.94
CA LEU A 447 -21.01 9.09 -30.82
C LEU A 447 -21.06 7.78 -30.01
N GLN A 448 -22.27 7.28 -29.73
CA GLN A 448 -22.47 6.01 -29.02
C GLN A 448 -21.82 4.86 -29.79
N ASP A 449 -22.19 4.70 -31.06
CA ASP A 449 -21.74 3.59 -31.90
C ASP A 449 -20.23 3.61 -32.07
N ARG A 450 -19.64 4.80 -32.25
CA ARG A 450 -18.20 4.96 -32.37
C ARG A 450 -17.44 4.57 -31.10
N LEU A 451 -18.00 4.86 -29.94
CA LEU A 451 -17.45 4.41 -28.65
C LEU A 451 -17.61 2.90 -28.47
N ARG A 452 -18.71 2.30 -28.96
CA ARG A 452 -18.94 0.86 -28.89
C ARG A 452 -17.99 0.03 -29.77
N GLU A 453 -17.27 0.65 -30.71
CA GLU A 453 -16.17 0.00 -31.44
C GLU A 453 -14.89 -0.20 -30.59
N PHE A 454 -14.78 0.44 -29.43
CA PHE A 454 -13.60 0.33 -28.57
C PHE A 454 -13.67 -0.93 -27.70
N ARG A 455 -12.58 -1.25 -26.98
CA ARG A 455 -12.51 -2.47 -26.16
C ARG A 455 -12.91 -2.22 -24.70
N TYR A 456 -13.75 -3.08 -24.14
CA TYR A 456 -14.01 -3.09 -22.71
C TYR A 456 -12.91 -3.85 -21.95
N ASN A 457 -12.32 -3.22 -20.93
CA ASN A 457 -11.32 -3.83 -20.06
C ASN A 457 -11.30 -3.17 -18.66
N LEU A 458 -11.48 -3.99 -17.63
CA LEU A 458 -11.45 -3.58 -16.21
C LEU A 458 -10.03 -3.28 -15.68
N TYR A 459 -8.99 -3.74 -16.38
CA TYR A 459 -7.59 -3.71 -15.95
C TYR A 459 -6.73 -2.66 -16.68
N VAL A 460 -7.34 -1.67 -17.33
CA VAL A 460 -6.60 -0.59 -18.01
C VAL A 460 -5.73 0.16 -17.00
N GLU A 461 -4.45 0.38 -17.36
CA GLU A 461 -3.50 1.17 -16.59
C GLU A 461 -3.84 2.67 -16.64
N ASP A 462 -4.80 3.06 -15.83
CA ASP A 462 -5.28 4.44 -15.78
C ASP A 462 -4.34 5.35 -14.99
N LYS A 463 -3.54 6.13 -15.74
CA LYS A 463 -2.83 7.28 -15.18
C LYS A 463 -3.74 8.48 -15.25
N ALA A 464 -4.30 8.92 -14.11
CA ALA A 464 -4.97 10.20 -13.99
C ALA A 464 -4.05 11.33 -14.52
N SER A 465 -4.50 12.03 -15.54
CA SER A 465 -3.83 13.17 -16.16
C SER A 465 -4.87 14.11 -16.74
N SER A 466 -4.59 15.41 -16.85
CA SER A 466 -5.48 16.35 -17.56
C SER A 466 -5.81 15.92 -18.99
N ASP A 467 -4.92 15.19 -19.66
CA ASP A 467 -5.11 14.67 -21.03
C ASP A 467 -5.76 13.26 -21.09
N TYR A 468 -6.37 12.81 -20.00
CA TYR A 468 -6.83 11.42 -19.87
C TYR A 468 -7.89 11.05 -20.91
N LEU A 469 -8.94 11.86 -20.99
CA LEU A 469 -10.05 11.67 -21.92
C LEU A 469 -9.55 11.63 -23.38
N LEU A 470 -8.65 12.55 -23.74
CA LEU A 470 -8.16 12.65 -25.11
C LEU A 470 -7.28 11.45 -25.48
N ARG A 471 -6.47 10.93 -24.55
CA ARG A 471 -5.74 9.67 -24.75
C ARG A 471 -6.69 8.49 -24.95
N PHE A 472 -7.77 8.41 -24.16
CA PHE A 472 -8.80 7.38 -24.34
C PHE A 472 -9.42 7.44 -25.74
N LEU A 473 -9.86 8.62 -26.18
CA LEU A 473 -10.49 8.84 -27.50
C LEU A 473 -9.57 8.56 -28.69
N THR A 474 -8.28 8.90 -28.58
CA THR A 474 -7.38 8.93 -29.74
C THR A 474 -6.34 7.80 -29.79
N ARG A 475 -5.97 7.22 -28.64
CA ARG A 475 -4.86 6.26 -28.54
C ARG A 475 -5.27 4.96 -27.87
N THR A 476 -5.74 5.02 -26.63
CA THR A 476 -5.96 3.83 -25.81
C THR A 476 -7.14 3.02 -26.33
N ARG A 477 -8.28 3.67 -26.62
CA ARG A 477 -9.52 3.05 -27.12
C ARG A 477 -9.91 1.78 -26.35
N GLU A 478 -9.66 1.81 -25.05
CA GLU A 478 -9.89 0.69 -24.16
C GLU A 478 -10.16 1.25 -22.76
N GLY A 479 -11.21 0.78 -22.09
CA GLY A 479 -11.66 1.29 -20.79
C GLY A 479 -12.79 0.47 -20.19
N TYR A 480 -13.39 0.92 -19.10
CA TYR A 480 -14.61 0.35 -18.53
C TYR A 480 -15.72 1.41 -18.50
N CYS A 481 -16.89 1.07 -17.94
CA CYS A 481 -18.12 1.87 -18.06
C CYS A 481 -17.93 3.36 -17.71
N GLN A 482 -17.09 3.69 -16.73
CA GLN A 482 -16.77 5.07 -16.35
C GLN A 482 -16.16 5.88 -17.51
N GLN A 483 -15.20 5.31 -18.24
CA GLN A 483 -14.53 5.98 -19.36
C GLN A 483 -15.49 6.19 -20.52
N PHE A 484 -16.27 5.17 -20.84
CA PHE A 484 -17.27 5.22 -21.91
C PHE A 484 -18.34 6.28 -21.62
N ALA A 485 -18.93 6.26 -20.42
CA ALA A 485 -19.92 7.24 -20.00
C ALA A 485 -19.35 8.66 -19.96
N THR A 486 -18.13 8.84 -19.43
CA THR A 486 -17.45 10.14 -19.39
C THR A 486 -17.17 10.66 -20.80
N ALA A 487 -16.63 9.80 -21.68
CA ALA A 487 -16.28 10.17 -23.04
C ALA A 487 -17.51 10.61 -23.83
N PHE A 488 -18.59 9.82 -23.77
CA PHE A 488 -19.84 10.19 -24.39
C PHE A 488 -20.38 11.53 -23.86
N ALA A 489 -20.48 11.67 -22.53
CA ALA A 489 -21.04 12.86 -21.91
C ALA A 489 -20.25 14.13 -22.27
N VAL A 490 -18.92 14.07 -22.31
CA VAL A 490 -18.07 15.21 -22.65
C VAL A 490 -18.12 15.51 -24.15
N LEU A 491 -18.05 14.50 -25.03
CA LEU A 491 -18.20 14.69 -26.48
C LEU A 491 -19.54 15.38 -26.80
N ALA A 492 -20.64 14.89 -26.23
CA ALA A 492 -21.96 15.48 -26.38
C ALA A 492 -22.02 16.93 -25.85
N ARG A 493 -21.42 17.24 -24.69
CA ARG A 493 -21.31 18.64 -24.20
C ARG A 493 -20.59 19.55 -25.17
N THR A 494 -19.53 19.08 -25.83
CA THR A 494 -18.81 19.91 -26.81
C THR A 494 -19.63 20.25 -28.05
N LEU A 495 -20.67 19.44 -28.35
CA LEU A 495 -21.67 19.68 -29.40
C LEU A 495 -22.86 20.52 -28.92
N GLY A 496 -22.89 20.93 -27.65
CA GLY A 496 -23.96 21.77 -27.08
C GLY A 496 -25.08 21.00 -26.37
N PHE A 497 -24.93 19.69 -26.14
CA PHE A 497 -25.92 18.89 -25.41
C PHE A 497 -25.76 19.01 -23.89
N SER A 498 -26.88 19.02 -23.16
CA SER A 498 -26.88 18.91 -21.70
C SER A 498 -26.78 17.45 -21.30
N THR A 499 -25.73 17.08 -20.58
CA THR A 499 -25.48 15.68 -20.20
C THR A 499 -25.23 15.53 -18.72
N ARG A 500 -25.45 14.31 -18.21
CA ARG A 500 -25.01 13.89 -16.87
C ARG A 500 -24.59 12.42 -16.90
N VAL A 501 -23.82 11.99 -15.92
CA VAL A 501 -23.43 10.59 -15.75
C VAL A 501 -24.20 10.01 -14.57
N SER A 502 -25.00 8.99 -14.84
CA SER A 502 -25.70 8.22 -13.81
C SER A 502 -24.85 7.04 -13.37
N VAL A 503 -24.96 6.72 -12.09
CA VAL A 503 -24.15 5.73 -11.40
C VAL A 503 -25.10 4.84 -10.61
N GLY A 504 -25.06 3.54 -10.84
CA GLY A 504 -25.96 2.59 -10.22
C GLY A 504 -25.64 1.15 -10.58
N PHE A 505 -26.66 0.39 -10.96
CA PHE A 505 -26.55 -1.02 -11.34
C PHE A 505 -27.33 -1.32 -12.62
N LEU A 506 -26.85 -2.27 -13.41
CA LEU A 506 -27.59 -2.92 -14.49
C LEU A 506 -28.82 -3.68 -13.92
N PRO A 507 -29.78 -4.10 -14.78
CA PRO A 507 -31.01 -4.73 -14.32
C PRO A 507 -30.82 -5.96 -13.43
N GLY A 508 -29.70 -6.67 -13.56
CA GLY A 508 -29.41 -7.93 -12.88
C GLY A 508 -30.12 -9.11 -13.54
N ALA A 509 -29.92 -10.31 -12.99
CA ALA A 509 -30.47 -11.53 -13.55
C ALA A 509 -31.92 -11.78 -13.03
N PRO A 510 -32.90 -12.08 -13.91
CA PRO A 510 -34.23 -12.46 -13.47
C PRO A 510 -34.20 -13.80 -12.73
N SER A 511 -35.07 -13.96 -11.74
CA SER A 511 -35.23 -15.19 -10.99
C SER A 511 -35.83 -16.28 -11.89
N PRO A 512 -35.29 -17.51 -11.87
CA PRO A 512 -35.87 -18.62 -12.64
C PRO A 512 -37.34 -18.92 -12.30
N SER A 513 -37.79 -18.56 -11.10
CA SER A 513 -39.16 -18.80 -10.62
C SER A 513 -40.10 -17.61 -10.75
N ASP A 514 -39.58 -16.40 -10.97
CA ASP A 514 -40.36 -15.17 -11.08
C ASP A 514 -39.64 -14.19 -12.04
N PRO A 515 -40.10 -14.04 -13.29
CA PRO A 515 -39.45 -13.16 -14.27
C PRO A 515 -39.56 -11.68 -13.92
N THR A 516 -40.39 -11.32 -12.93
CA THR A 516 -40.50 -9.95 -12.42
C THR A 516 -39.55 -9.67 -11.26
N GLN A 517 -38.83 -10.68 -10.76
CA GLN A 517 -37.89 -10.53 -9.66
C GLN A 517 -36.45 -10.62 -10.18
N PHE A 518 -35.68 -9.55 -10.03
CA PHE A 518 -34.28 -9.47 -10.43
C PHE A 518 -33.36 -9.53 -9.23
N THR A 519 -32.24 -10.25 -9.35
CA THR A 519 -31.16 -10.29 -8.37
C THR A 519 -30.00 -9.46 -8.88
N VAL A 520 -29.59 -8.46 -8.12
CA VAL A 520 -28.53 -7.52 -8.49
C VAL A 520 -27.27 -7.79 -7.66
N LEU A 521 -26.17 -8.05 -8.35
CA LEU A 521 -24.87 -8.40 -7.81
C LEU A 521 -23.94 -7.18 -7.80
N GLY A 522 -22.85 -7.25 -7.03
CA GLY A 522 -21.81 -6.22 -7.04
C GLY A 522 -21.14 -6.03 -8.42
N THR A 523 -21.14 -7.08 -9.25
CA THR A 523 -20.62 -7.08 -10.63
C THR A 523 -21.51 -6.31 -11.61
N ASP A 524 -22.73 -6.00 -11.21
CA ASP A 524 -23.71 -5.29 -12.04
C ASP A 524 -23.56 -3.77 -11.88
N ALA A 525 -22.62 -3.31 -11.05
CA ALA A 525 -22.34 -1.89 -10.86
C ALA A 525 -21.97 -1.24 -12.19
N HIS A 526 -22.63 -0.14 -12.53
CA HIS A 526 -22.51 0.43 -13.87
C HIS A 526 -22.69 1.94 -13.88
N ALA A 527 -22.11 2.56 -14.90
CA ALA A 527 -22.19 3.99 -15.14
C ALA A 527 -22.61 4.22 -16.60
N TRP A 528 -23.59 5.10 -16.80
CA TRP A 528 -24.13 5.42 -18.11
C TRP A 528 -24.39 6.92 -18.24
N PRO A 529 -24.24 7.50 -19.44
CA PRO A 529 -24.59 8.88 -19.70
C PRO A 529 -26.10 9.06 -19.92
N GLU A 530 -26.61 10.23 -19.58
CA GLU A 530 -27.96 10.68 -19.90
C GLU A 530 -27.90 12.05 -20.57
N VAL A 531 -28.77 12.26 -21.55
CA VAL A 531 -28.93 13.52 -22.29
C VAL A 531 -30.32 14.07 -22.05
N TYR A 532 -30.42 15.37 -21.83
CA TYR A 532 -31.71 16.02 -21.60
C TYR A 532 -32.40 16.39 -22.94
N PHE A 533 -33.61 15.87 -23.13
CA PHE A 533 -34.56 16.21 -24.18
C PHE A 533 -35.70 17.02 -23.55
N ARG A 534 -36.22 18.04 -24.24
CA ARG A 534 -37.22 18.97 -23.67
C ARG A 534 -38.52 18.27 -23.33
N ASP A 535 -39.03 17.49 -24.28
CA ASP A 535 -40.36 16.89 -24.17
C ASP A 535 -40.35 15.56 -23.39
N PHE A 536 -39.16 14.96 -23.23
CA PHE A 536 -38.99 13.62 -22.67
C PHE A 536 -38.10 13.56 -21.42
N GLY A 537 -37.46 14.67 -21.05
CA GLY A 537 -36.55 14.74 -19.92
C GLY A 537 -35.22 14.01 -20.17
N TRP A 538 -34.69 13.37 -19.13
CA TRP A 538 -33.39 12.69 -19.20
C TRP A 538 -33.51 11.31 -19.87
N ILE A 539 -32.87 11.16 -21.02
CA ILE A 539 -32.81 9.93 -21.82
C ILE A 539 -31.44 9.27 -21.67
N ALA A 540 -31.40 7.97 -21.39
CA ALA A 540 -30.17 7.22 -21.20
C ALA A 540 -29.57 6.76 -22.53
N PHE A 541 -28.24 6.72 -22.61
CA PHE A 541 -27.48 6.14 -23.72
C PHE A 541 -26.53 5.07 -23.17
N GLU A 542 -26.13 4.11 -23.99
CA GLU A 542 -25.23 3.03 -23.58
C GLU A 542 -24.01 2.92 -24.52
N PRO A 543 -22.97 3.75 -24.32
CA PRO A 543 -21.75 3.71 -25.11
C PRO A 543 -20.82 2.55 -24.73
N THR A 544 -21.09 1.77 -23.67
CA THR A 544 -20.20 0.71 -23.19
C THR A 544 -20.42 -0.59 -23.96
N PRO A 545 -19.40 -1.12 -24.66
CA PRO A 545 -19.51 -2.40 -25.36
C PRO A 545 -19.15 -3.56 -24.41
N ARG A 546 -20.13 -4.10 -23.68
CA ARG A 546 -19.90 -5.31 -22.85
C ARG A 546 -20.12 -6.58 -23.66
N ASP A 547 -19.14 -7.48 -23.62
CA ASP A 547 -19.19 -8.78 -24.32
C ASP A 547 -20.17 -9.78 -23.68
N ASP A 548 -20.62 -9.53 -22.45
CA ASP A 548 -21.61 -10.35 -21.73
C ASP A 548 -23.06 -10.05 -22.13
N GLY A 549 -23.29 -9.00 -22.94
CA GLY A 549 -24.61 -8.60 -23.39
C GLY A 549 -25.49 -8.00 -22.29
N GLU A 550 -24.96 -7.66 -21.10
CA GLU A 550 -25.75 -7.10 -20.00
C GLU A 550 -25.97 -5.58 -20.15
N ALA A 551 -25.04 -4.86 -20.79
CA ALA A 551 -25.19 -3.44 -21.16
C ALA A 551 -25.79 -3.32 -22.57
N VAL A 552 -27.10 -3.56 -22.66
CA VAL A 552 -27.87 -3.44 -23.90
C VAL A 552 -28.27 -1.97 -24.11
N PRO A 553 -28.02 -1.39 -25.32
CA PRO A 553 -28.56 -0.09 -25.68
C PRO A 553 -30.09 -0.04 -25.51
N PRO A 554 -30.65 1.06 -24.97
CA PRO A 554 -32.09 1.18 -24.91
C PRO A 554 -32.71 1.13 -26.31
N ALA A 555 -33.87 0.47 -26.46
CA ALA A 555 -34.50 0.24 -27.76
C ALA A 555 -34.78 1.54 -28.56
N TYR A 556 -34.95 2.67 -27.87
CA TYR A 556 -35.14 3.99 -28.49
C TYR A 556 -33.86 4.62 -29.06
N THR A 557 -32.70 4.00 -28.81
CA THR A 557 -31.40 4.37 -29.40
C THR A 557 -31.04 3.50 -30.61
N GLU A 558 -31.89 2.55 -31.00
CA GLU A 558 -31.66 1.69 -32.16
C GLU A 558 -32.55 2.12 -33.33
N PRO A 559 -31.98 2.43 -34.51
CA PRO A 559 -32.77 2.68 -35.69
C PRO A 559 -33.60 1.44 -36.05
N PRO A 560 -34.90 1.58 -36.37
CA PRO A 560 -35.68 0.45 -36.87
C PRO A 560 -35.05 -0.06 -38.16
N ILE A 561 -34.87 -1.37 -38.26
CA ILE A 561 -34.34 -2.03 -39.47
C ILE A 561 -35.24 -1.62 -40.66
N PRO A 562 -34.68 -1.01 -41.73
CA PRO A 562 -35.46 -0.66 -42.90
C PRO A 562 -36.11 -1.92 -43.47
N THR A 563 -37.44 -1.97 -43.46
CA THR A 563 -38.20 -3.07 -44.07
C THR A 563 -38.45 -2.83 -45.57
N ASP A 564 -37.76 -1.86 -46.16
CA ASP A 564 -37.79 -1.56 -47.59
C ASP A 564 -36.98 -2.61 -48.37
N GLY A 565 -37.61 -3.78 -48.53
CA GLY A 565 -37.03 -4.93 -49.22
C GLY A 565 -37.81 -6.25 -49.05
N ILE A 566 -38.82 -6.30 -48.18
CA ILE A 566 -39.68 -7.50 -48.01
C ILE A 566 -41.13 -7.22 -48.42
N ALA A 567 -41.34 -6.31 -49.37
CA ALA A 567 -42.60 -6.19 -50.11
C ALA A 567 -42.63 -7.28 -51.20
N GLY A 568 -42.74 -8.54 -50.77
CA GLY A 568 -42.67 -9.68 -51.66
C GLY A 568 -43.14 -11.00 -51.09
N LEU A 569 -43.85 -11.03 -49.96
CA LEU A 569 -44.61 -12.21 -49.51
C LEU A 569 -45.90 -11.74 -48.81
N THR A 570 -46.93 -11.53 -49.60
CA THR A 570 -48.31 -11.34 -49.14
C THR A 570 -48.82 -12.63 -48.49
N GLY A 571 -49.29 -12.55 -47.24
CA GLY A 571 -49.97 -13.66 -46.58
C GLY A 571 -50.56 -13.35 -45.19
N GLY A 572 -51.59 -12.51 -45.11
CA GLY A 572 -52.64 -12.59 -44.07
C GLY A 572 -52.44 -11.80 -42.75
N PRO A 573 -53.52 -11.25 -42.15
CA PRO A 573 -53.43 -10.34 -41.00
C PRO A 573 -53.50 -11.06 -39.64
N GLY A 574 -52.75 -10.55 -38.68
CA GLY A 574 -52.95 -10.82 -37.25
C GLY A 574 -51.98 -11.83 -36.64
N GLN A 575 -50.87 -11.32 -36.11
CA GLN A 575 -50.18 -11.87 -34.93
C GLN A 575 -49.10 -10.89 -34.48
N THR A 576 -49.37 -10.20 -33.38
CA THR A 576 -48.35 -9.57 -32.53
C THR A 576 -47.46 -10.68 -31.96
N PRO A 577 -46.12 -10.62 -32.07
CA PRO A 577 -45.27 -11.60 -31.42
C PRO A 577 -45.34 -11.39 -29.90
N SER A 578 -45.90 -12.39 -29.23
CA SER A 578 -45.90 -12.54 -27.77
C SER A 578 -44.48 -12.89 -27.29
N SER A 579 -44.12 -12.40 -26.11
CA SER A 579 -42.83 -12.50 -25.43
C SER A 579 -42.37 -13.92 -25.04
N ALA A 580 -42.87 -14.96 -25.69
CA ALA A 580 -42.65 -16.37 -25.34
C ALA A 580 -41.60 -17.08 -26.22
N ASP A 581 -41.13 -16.47 -27.31
CA ASP A 581 -40.19 -17.12 -28.25
C ASP A 581 -38.70 -16.78 -28.03
N LEU A 582 -38.38 -15.81 -27.16
CA LEU A 582 -36.99 -15.54 -26.73
C LEU A 582 -36.48 -16.47 -25.62
N ALA A 583 -37.33 -17.34 -25.06
CA ALA A 583 -37.01 -18.20 -23.92
C ALA A 583 -36.65 -19.66 -24.28
N ARG A 584 -36.60 -20.04 -25.57
CA ARG A 584 -36.21 -21.39 -26.00
C ARG A 584 -34.94 -21.36 -26.85
N GLY A 585 -33.80 -21.15 -26.18
CA GLY A 585 -32.50 -21.20 -26.82
C GLY A 585 -31.31 -21.16 -25.86
N VAL A 586 -31.44 -21.60 -24.61
CA VAL A 586 -30.30 -21.74 -23.70
C VAL A 586 -30.36 -23.10 -23.00
N GLU A 587 -29.72 -24.08 -23.60
CA GLU A 587 -29.37 -25.36 -22.96
C GLU A 587 -28.16 -25.14 -22.02
N PRO A 588 -28.23 -25.53 -20.74
CA PRO A 588 -27.11 -25.40 -19.83
C PRO A 588 -26.20 -26.64 -19.94
N GLY A 589 -25.03 -26.46 -20.57
CA GLY A 589 -23.85 -27.29 -20.27
C GLY A 589 -23.11 -27.87 -21.47
N ARG A 590 -21.92 -27.32 -21.76
CA ARG A 590 -20.73 -28.13 -22.07
C ARG A 590 -19.46 -27.29 -21.99
N ARG A 591 -18.60 -27.62 -21.03
CA ARG A 591 -17.16 -27.36 -21.12
C ARG A 591 -16.65 -28.12 -22.35
N ALA A 592 -16.29 -27.39 -23.40
CA ALA A 592 -15.48 -27.91 -24.49
C ALA A 592 -14.15 -27.17 -24.47
N GLY A 593 -13.10 -27.90 -24.08
CA GLY A 593 -11.74 -27.48 -24.36
C GLY A 593 -11.53 -27.50 -25.87
N ALA A 594 -11.15 -26.36 -26.44
CA ALA A 594 -10.53 -26.27 -27.73
C ALA A 594 -9.30 -25.37 -27.55
N GLY A 595 -8.12 -25.98 -27.67
CA GLY A 595 -6.85 -25.30 -27.55
C GLY A 595 -6.67 -24.30 -28.68
N LEU A 596 -6.32 -23.07 -28.32
CA LEU A 596 -5.57 -22.17 -29.19
C LEU A 596 -4.15 -22.11 -28.62
N SER A 597 -3.28 -22.92 -29.23
CA SER A 597 -1.84 -22.82 -29.06
C SER A 597 -1.37 -21.54 -29.74
N LEU A 598 -0.85 -20.60 -28.95
CA LEU A 598 -0.07 -19.47 -29.44
C LEU A 598 1.37 -19.72 -29.01
N THR A 599 2.09 -20.51 -29.81
CA THR A 599 3.56 -20.51 -29.78
C THR A 599 4.05 -19.70 -30.97
N ASP A 600 4.79 -18.65 -30.62
CA ASP A 600 5.93 -18.08 -31.34
C ASP A 600 5.70 -17.20 -32.57
N GLN A 601 5.74 -15.87 -32.37
CA GLN A 601 6.57 -14.95 -33.17
C GLN A 601 7.08 -13.77 -32.32
N THR A 602 8.37 -13.88 -32.01
CA THR A 602 9.41 -12.87 -31.75
C THR A 602 9.10 -11.36 -31.89
N VAL A 603 9.30 -10.67 -30.76
CA VAL A 603 10.09 -9.43 -30.55
C VAL A 603 9.67 -8.16 -31.31
N VAL A 604 9.03 -7.23 -30.59
CA VAL A 604 9.52 -5.85 -30.45
C VAL A 604 9.46 -5.49 -28.96
N ASP A 605 10.63 -5.51 -28.30
CA ASP A 605 10.82 -4.96 -26.97
C ASP A 605 10.51 -3.46 -26.97
N GLY A 606 9.32 -3.12 -26.48
CA GLY A 606 8.88 -1.75 -26.23
C GLY A 606 8.04 -1.70 -24.97
N ALA A 607 8.57 -2.25 -23.86
CA ALA A 607 7.92 -2.20 -22.57
C ALA A 607 7.57 -0.74 -22.20
N PRO A 608 6.28 -0.42 -21.92
CA PRO A 608 5.90 0.89 -21.39
C PRO A 608 6.61 1.07 -20.06
N GLY A 609 7.15 2.26 -19.79
CA GLY A 609 8.06 2.54 -18.67
C GLY A 609 7.55 2.09 -17.30
N GLN A 610 7.79 0.81 -16.99
CA GLN A 610 7.84 0.28 -15.64
C GLN A 610 8.97 1.04 -14.96
N PHE A 611 8.68 1.71 -13.85
CA PHE A 611 9.72 2.27 -13.01
C PHE A 611 10.62 1.11 -12.56
N ARG A 612 11.82 0.99 -13.14
CA ARG A 612 12.81 -0.08 -12.87
C ARG A 612 13.52 0.14 -11.53
N TRP A 613 12.78 0.46 -10.47
CA TRP A 613 13.32 0.57 -9.12
C TRP A 613 14.00 -0.74 -8.73
N GLU A 614 13.43 -1.89 -9.15
CA GLU A 614 13.98 -3.23 -8.92
C GLU A 614 15.44 -3.32 -9.35
N GLN A 615 15.78 -2.84 -10.55
CA GLN A 615 17.15 -2.97 -11.06
C GLN A 615 18.12 -2.04 -10.34
N THR A 616 17.66 -0.84 -9.98
CA THR A 616 18.48 0.10 -9.22
C THR A 616 18.69 -0.41 -7.79
N PHE A 617 17.64 -0.93 -7.17
CA PHE A 617 17.65 -1.61 -5.88
C PHE A 617 18.60 -2.81 -5.90
N THR A 618 18.48 -3.72 -6.88
CA THR A 618 19.33 -4.91 -6.99
C THR A 618 20.80 -4.53 -7.14
N ARG A 619 21.13 -3.48 -7.90
CA ARG A 619 22.51 -2.98 -8.00
C ARG A 619 23.05 -2.48 -6.67
N ILE A 620 22.27 -1.68 -5.93
CA ILE A 620 22.69 -1.18 -4.61
C ILE A 620 22.80 -2.33 -3.62
N ALA A 621 21.82 -3.24 -3.59
CA ALA A 621 21.80 -4.40 -2.72
C ALA A 621 23.01 -5.31 -2.99
N LEU A 622 23.32 -5.60 -4.25
CA LEU A 622 24.53 -6.34 -4.64
C LEU A 622 25.81 -5.61 -4.26
N GLY A 623 25.86 -4.28 -4.41
CA GLY A 623 27.00 -3.47 -3.98
C GLY A 623 27.24 -3.53 -2.47
N VAL A 624 26.17 -3.43 -1.67
CA VAL A 624 26.23 -3.58 -0.21
C VAL A 624 26.64 -5.00 0.17
N LEU A 625 26.06 -6.02 -0.45
CA LEU A 625 26.44 -7.43 -0.24
C LEU A 625 27.90 -7.68 -0.58
N ALA A 626 28.40 -7.14 -1.69
CA ALA A 626 29.81 -7.24 -2.08
C ALA A 626 30.72 -6.53 -1.08
N ALA A 627 30.33 -5.36 -0.58
CA ALA A 627 31.10 -4.64 0.46
C ALA A 627 31.15 -5.42 1.78
N VAL A 628 30.03 -6.02 2.19
CA VAL A 628 29.97 -6.88 3.38
C VAL A 628 30.83 -8.14 3.19
N ALA A 629 30.71 -8.82 2.05
CA ALA A 629 31.54 -9.99 1.73
C ALA A 629 33.03 -9.63 1.71
N LEU A 630 33.39 -8.50 1.09
CA LEU A 630 34.75 -7.97 1.09
C LEU A 630 35.23 -7.69 2.52
N PHE A 631 34.41 -7.10 3.38
CA PHE A 631 34.77 -6.88 4.79
C PHE A 631 35.00 -8.19 5.54
N LEU A 632 34.10 -9.18 5.38
CA LEU A 632 34.21 -10.48 6.03
C LEU A 632 35.44 -11.28 5.56
N ILE A 633 35.92 -11.05 4.34
CA ILE A 633 37.12 -11.69 3.79
C ILE A 633 38.39 -10.89 4.12
N ALA A 634 38.37 -9.57 3.93
CA ALA A 634 39.55 -8.71 4.06
C ALA A 634 40.02 -8.59 5.51
N VAL A 635 39.13 -8.45 6.49
CA VAL A 635 39.54 -8.32 7.91
C VAL A 635 40.35 -9.53 8.42
N PRO A 636 39.89 -10.79 8.28
CA PRO A 636 40.69 -11.94 8.70
C PRO A 636 41.97 -12.11 7.87
N LEU A 637 41.95 -11.82 6.56
CA LEU A 637 43.16 -11.86 5.72
C LEU A 637 44.20 -10.81 6.16
N LEU A 638 43.78 -9.58 6.45
CA LEU A 638 44.66 -8.52 6.93
C LEU A 638 45.26 -8.87 8.29
N LYS A 639 44.47 -9.46 9.20
CA LYS A 639 44.98 -9.96 10.48
C LYS A 639 46.02 -11.07 10.28
N GLN A 640 45.74 -12.03 9.40
CA GLN A 640 46.71 -13.09 9.10
C GLN A 640 47.97 -12.55 8.40
N ALA A 641 47.83 -11.60 7.47
CA ALA A 641 48.93 -10.94 6.79
C ALA A 641 49.81 -10.18 7.78
N LYS A 642 49.20 -9.46 8.74
CA LYS A 642 49.92 -8.76 9.83
C LYS A 642 50.73 -9.71 10.70
N VAL A 643 50.15 -10.85 11.11
CA VAL A 643 50.88 -11.88 11.86
C VAL A 643 52.03 -12.44 11.02
N ARG A 644 51.78 -12.80 9.75
CA ARG A 644 52.82 -13.31 8.83
C ARG A 644 53.93 -12.29 8.60
N GLN A 645 53.59 -11.01 8.43
CA GLN A 645 54.56 -9.93 8.22
C GLN A 645 55.44 -9.76 9.45
N ARG A 646 54.89 -9.77 10.68
CA ARG A 646 55.67 -9.70 11.92
C ARG A 646 56.68 -10.83 12.06
N TYR A 647 56.31 -12.05 11.69
CA TYR A 647 57.25 -13.18 11.69
C TYR A 647 58.27 -13.12 10.54
N ARG A 648 57.94 -12.48 9.40
CA ARG A 648 58.87 -12.27 8.28
C ARG A 648 59.87 -11.14 8.54
N SER A 649 59.47 -10.11 9.28
CA SER A 649 60.34 -8.99 9.66
C SER A 649 61.25 -9.32 10.85
N ALA A 650 61.03 -10.44 11.53
CA ALA A 650 61.88 -10.89 12.63
C ALA A 650 63.14 -11.56 12.07
N SER A 651 64.24 -10.81 12.05
CA SER A 651 65.57 -11.24 11.61
C SER A 651 66.40 -11.87 12.74
N GLY A 652 66.07 -11.61 14.01
CA GLY A 652 66.81 -12.13 15.18
C GLY A 652 65.97 -12.90 16.22
N PRO A 653 66.61 -13.68 17.13
CA PRO A 653 65.92 -14.42 18.21
C PRO A 653 65.05 -13.53 19.12
N VAL A 654 65.50 -12.30 19.39
CA VAL A 654 64.79 -11.31 20.21
C VAL A 654 63.50 -10.84 19.53
N GLU A 655 63.56 -10.55 18.23
CA GLU A 655 62.42 -10.11 17.43
C GLU A 655 61.41 -11.25 17.25
N LEU A 656 61.88 -12.50 17.12
CA LEU A 656 61.05 -13.69 17.00
C LEU A 656 60.27 -13.96 18.30
N ALA A 657 60.94 -13.88 19.45
CA ALA A 657 60.30 -14.01 20.76
C ALA A 657 59.27 -12.89 21.02
N SER A 658 59.59 -11.67 20.59
CA SER A 658 58.68 -10.51 20.67
C SER A 658 57.45 -10.68 19.76
N ALA A 659 57.63 -11.18 18.54
CA ALA A 659 56.53 -11.49 17.62
C ALA A 659 55.61 -12.59 18.16
N ALA A 660 56.17 -13.62 18.80
CA ALA A 660 55.41 -14.72 19.40
C ALA A 660 54.54 -14.26 20.58
N PHE A 661 55.08 -13.43 21.48
CA PHE A 661 54.29 -12.86 22.58
C PHE A 661 53.25 -11.85 22.09
N ALA A 662 53.56 -11.04 21.07
CA ALA A 662 52.60 -10.12 20.47
C ALA A 662 51.42 -10.86 19.80
N GLU A 663 51.64 -12.02 19.17
CA GLU A 663 50.55 -12.88 18.68
C GLU A 663 49.66 -13.37 19.84
N PHE A 664 50.27 -13.86 20.92
CA PHE A 664 49.52 -14.30 22.11
C PHE A 664 48.72 -13.16 22.74
N GLU A 665 49.32 -11.97 22.92
CA GLU A 665 48.64 -10.81 23.49
C GLU A 665 47.47 -10.34 22.62
N GLU A 666 47.61 -10.34 21.29
CA GLU A 666 46.54 -9.95 20.37
C GLU A 666 45.35 -10.92 20.44
N GLU A 667 45.62 -12.24 20.45
CA GLU A 667 44.59 -13.28 20.60
C GLU A 667 43.92 -13.22 21.98
N ALA A 668 44.72 -13.11 23.04
CA ALA A 668 44.23 -13.04 24.42
C ALA A 668 43.43 -11.76 24.71
N THR A 669 43.78 -10.64 24.07
CA THR A 669 43.04 -9.37 24.21
C THR A 669 41.63 -9.47 23.63
N GLU A 670 41.46 -10.14 22.49
CA GLU A 670 40.15 -10.28 21.84
C GLU A 670 39.32 -11.44 22.42
N LEU A 671 39.96 -12.53 22.87
CA LEU A 671 39.27 -13.73 23.35
C LEU A 671 39.13 -13.81 24.88
N ALA A 672 39.98 -13.14 25.66
CA ALA A 672 39.96 -13.23 27.13
C ALA A 672 39.83 -11.86 27.80
N SER A 673 40.89 -11.06 27.78
CA SER A 673 40.93 -9.74 28.42
C SER A 673 42.11 -8.93 27.90
N PRO A 674 41.97 -7.60 27.73
CA PRO A 674 43.10 -6.73 27.46
C PRO A 674 44.10 -6.70 28.62
N ARG A 675 45.39 -6.57 28.29
CA ARG A 675 46.47 -6.28 29.23
C ARG A 675 46.31 -4.87 29.82
N LEU A 676 46.48 -4.74 31.13
CA LEU A 676 46.44 -3.44 31.80
C LEU A 676 47.77 -2.70 31.64
N ARG A 677 47.76 -1.36 31.63
CA ARG A 677 48.98 -0.56 31.38
C ARG A 677 50.12 -0.80 32.37
N ALA A 678 49.80 -1.15 33.62
CA ALA A 678 50.77 -1.39 34.69
C ALA A 678 51.09 -2.89 34.92
N GLU A 679 50.55 -3.79 34.08
CA GLU A 679 50.66 -5.24 34.29
C GLU A 679 51.89 -5.82 33.56
N SER A 680 52.73 -6.59 34.25
CA SER A 680 53.86 -7.30 33.65
C SER A 680 53.40 -8.42 32.70
N ALA A 681 54.28 -8.86 31.80
CA ALA A 681 53.92 -9.89 30.83
C ALA A 681 53.55 -11.24 31.51
N PRO A 682 54.28 -11.70 32.55
CA PRO A 682 53.90 -12.89 33.32
C PRO A 682 52.62 -12.73 34.12
N ALA A 683 52.38 -11.54 34.72
CA ALA A 683 51.13 -11.28 35.44
C ALA A 683 49.92 -11.37 34.50
N TYR A 684 50.04 -10.78 33.31
CA TYR A 684 49.03 -10.88 32.26
C TYR A 684 48.80 -12.32 31.81
N ALA A 685 49.88 -13.08 31.56
CA ALA A 685 49.79 -14.47 31.16
C ALA A 685 49.08 -15.37 32.19
N ARG A 686 49.36 -15.18 33.50
CA ARG A 686 48.65 -15.89 34.57
C ARG A 686 47.16 -15.55 34.62
N ARG A 687 46.82 -14.26 34.53
CA ARG A 687 45.42 -13.79 34.55
C ARG A 687 44.62 -14.36 33.38
N VAL A 688 45.22 -14.40 32.18
CA VAL A 688 44.59 -14.99 30.98
C VAL A 688 44.44 -16.50 31.11
N ALA A 689 45.46 -17.19 31.64
CA ALA A 689 45.43 -18.63 31.86
C ALA A 689 44.30 -19.05 32.81
N GLY A 690 44.14 -18.34 33.93
CA GLY A 690 43.08 -18.59 34.92
C GLY A 690 41.67 -18.37 34.37
N ARG A 691 41.46 -17.38 33.51
CA ARG A 691 40.12 -17.04 32.96
C ARG A 691 39.62 -17.95 31.85
N ARG A 692 40.52 -18.62 31.11
CA ARG A 692 40.16 -19.41 29.90
C ARG A 692 40.69 -20.85 29.95
N SER A 693 41.08 -21.33 31.13
CA SER A 693 41.58 -22.69 31.38
C SER A 693 42.71 -23.09 30.42
N VAL A 694 43.60 -22.14 30.11
CA VAL A 694 44.81 -22.41 29.30
C VAL A 694 45.94 -22.78 30.26
N SER A 695 46.89 -23.59 29.82
CA SER A 695 48.05 -23.98 30.65
C SER A 695 48.82 -22.75 31.14
N GLU A 696 48.72 -22.47 32.43
CA GLU A 696 49.45 -21.40 33.10
C GLU A 696 50.97 -21.54 32.94
N PRO A 697 51.58 -22.74 33.11
CA PRO A 697 53.02 -22.92 32.88
C PRO A 697 53.46 -22.51 31.47
N ASP A 698 52.71 -22.91 30.43
CA ASP A 698 53.03 -22.59 29.03
C ASP A 698 52.92 -21.07 28.77
N ALA A 699 51.88 -20.43 29.31
CA ALA A 699 51.64 -18.99 29.13
C ALA A 699 52.69 -18.14 29.87
N VAL A 700 53.03 -18.51 31.10
CA VAL A 700 54.06 -17.84 31.90
C VAL A 700 55.44 -18.06 31.30
N LYS A 701 55.73 -19.25 30.75
CA LYS A 701 56.99 -19.54 30.06
C LYS A 701 57.16 -18.64 28.83
N LEU A 702 56.12 -18.51 28.00
CA LEU A 702 56.14 -17.59 26.86
C LEU A 702 56.41 -16.13 27.29
N ALA A 703 55.75 -15.68 28.36
CA ALA A 703 55.94 -14.33 28.89
C ALA A 703 57.35 -14.08 29.44
N ARG A 704 57.97 -15.08 30.07
CA ARG A 704 59.36 -15.00 30.56
C ARG A 704 60.37 -14.94 29.43
N ILE A 705 60.17 -15.71 28.35
CA ILE A 705 61.03 -15.63 27.16
C ILE A 705 60.92 -14.25 26.52
N TYR A 706 59.72 -13.66 26.50
CA TYR A 706 59.52 -12.28 26.05
C TYR A 706 60.24 -11.25 26.93
N GLU A 707 60.11 -11.33 28.27
CA GLU A 707 60.83 -10.41 29.17
C GLU A 707 62.35 -10.56 29.07
N ALA A 708 62.85 -11.80 28.94
CA ALA A 708 64.27 -12.03 28.69
C ALA A 708 64.72 -11.40 27.36
N ALA A 709 63.90 -11.45 26.31
CA ALA A 709 64.19 -10.82 25.02
C ALA A 709 64.29 -9.30 25.11
N GLN A 710 63.48 -8.67 25.97
CA GLN A 710 63.37 -7.21 26.08
C GLN A 710 64.33 -6.61 27.12
N TYR A 711 64.64 -7.33 28.19
CA TYR A 711 65.29 -6.76 29.38
C TYR A 711 66.57 -7.49 29.83
N ALA A 712 66.87 -8.69 29.33
CA ALA A 712 68.09 -9.40 29.74
C ALA A 712 69.31 -8.94 28.93
N LEU A 713 70.43 -8.67 29.61
CA LEU A 713 71.71 -8.30 29.00
C LEU A 713 72.27 -9.36 28.04
N THR A 714 71.97 -10.64 28.28
CA THR A 714 72.44 -11.77 27.47
C THR A 714 71.53 -12.10 26.28
N GLY A 715 70.37 -11.45 26.15
CA GLY A 715 69.37 -11.76 25.13
C GLY A 715 68.80 -13.18 25.25
N VAL A 716 68.15 -13.64 24.16
CA VAL A 716 67.47 -14.95 24.06
C VAL A 716 68.17 -15.84 23.03
N ARG A 717 68.33 -17.12 23.34
CA ARG A 717 68.97 -18.08 22.43
C ARG A 717 68.02 -18.49 21.28
N PRO A 718 68.53 -18.88 20.10
CA PRO A 718 67.69 -19.32 18.98
C PRO A 718 66.68 -20.42 19.35
N GLY A 719 67.08 -21.41 20.16
CA GLY A 719 66.19 -22.49 20.60
C GLY A 719 65.05 -22.02 21.51
N GLU A 720 65.28 -21.00 22.34
CA GLU A 720 64.24 -20.40 23.19
C GLU A 720 63.25 -19.56 22.37
N ALA A 721 63.74 -18.92 21.30
CA ALA A 721 62.90 -18.15 20.38
C ALA A 721 61.98 -19.07 19.54
N ASP A 722 62.49 -20.21 19.07
CA ASP A 722 61.67 -21.23 18.42
C ASP A 722 60.66 -21.88 19.40
N GLU A 723 61.08 -22.08 20.65
CA GLU A 723 60.17 -22.53 21.71
C GLU A 723 59.03 -21.51 21.93
N ALA A 724 59.33 -20.20 22.00
CA ALA A 724 58.31 -19.16 22.12
C ALA A 724 57.29 -19.21 20.97
N LYS A 725 57.73 -19.42 19.73
CA LYS A 725 56.86 -19.57 18.56
C LYS A 725 55.94 -20.80 18.66
N THR A 726 56.46 -21.94 19.14
CA THR A 726 55.64 -23.14 19.35
C THR A 726 54.63 -22.97 20.49
N LEU A 727 55.04 -22.32 21.58
CA LEU A 727 54.16 -21.97 22.71
C LEU A 727 53.03 -21.03 22.27
N ALA A 728 53.33 -19.97 21.52
CA ALA A 728 52.32 -19.04 21.01
C ALA A 728 51.25 -19.75 20.15
N ARG A 729 51.67 -20.65 19.25
CA ARG A 729 50.74 -21.45 18.43
C ARG A 729 49.87 -22.39 19.27
N ARG A 730 50.46 -23.07 20.26
CA ARG A 730 49.74 -23.98 21.15
C ARG A 730 48.73 -23.23 22.02
N LEU A 731 49.13 -22.10 22.60
CA LEU A 731 48.28 -21.24 23.41
C LEU A 731 47.14 -20.66 22.57
N ARG A 732 47.42 -20.24 21.34
CA ARG A 732 46.38 -19.81 20.38
C ARG A 732 45.38 -20.93 20.10
N ALA A 733 45.83 -22.15 19.78
CA ALA A 733 44.93 -23.27 19.52
C ALA A 733 44.02 -23.57 20.72
N ARG A 734 44.57 -23.53 21.94
CA ARG A 734 43.81 -23.72 23.19
C ARG A 734 42.85 -22.57 23.49
N LEU A 735 43.28 -21.32 23.33
CA LEU A 735 42.42 -20.14 23.47
C LEU A 735 41.22 -20.23 22.51
N TRP A 736 41.46 -20.66 21.28
CA TRP A 736 40.41 -20.90 20.30
C TRP A 736 39.47 -22.02 20.74
N ALA A 737 40.02 -23.20 21.08
CA ALA A 737 39.24 -24.36 21.51
C ALA A 737 38.32 -24.05 22.71
N ASN A 738 38.83 -23.31 23.70
CA ASN A 738 38.11 -22.97 24.93
C ASN A 738 37.22 -21.71 24.81
N SER A 739 37.23 -21.03 23.67
CA SER A 739 36.36 -19.87 23.42
C SER A 739 35.02 -20.27 22.81
N SER A 740 33.96 -19.55 23.18
CA SER A 740 32.63 -19.74 22.59
C SER A 740 32.65 -19.42 21.10
N TRP A 741 31.70 -19.99 20.35
CA TRP A 741 31.57 -19.71 18.91
C TRP A 741 31.36 -18.21 18.63
N TRP A 742 30.67 -17.51 19.53
CA TRP A 742 30.47 -16.05 19.46
C TRP A 742 31.77 -15.27 19.66
N ASP A 743 32.61 -15.66 20.62
CA ASP A 743 33.90 -14.99 20.86
C ASP A 743 34.84 -15.16 19.65
N ARG A 744 34.83 -16.35 19.03
CA ARG A 744 35.59 -16.63 17.79
C ARG A 744 35.12 -15.75 16.63
N ALA A 745 33.80 -15.61 16.46
CA ALA A 745 33.24 -14.75 15.42
C ALA A 745 33.57 -13.26 15.65
N GLN A 746 33.44 -12.79 16.90
CA GLN A 746 33.81 -11.41 17.26
C GLN A 746 35.29 -11.13 17.00
N ARG A 747 36.17 -12.08 17.33
CA ARG A 747 37.60 -12.00 16.98
C ARG A 747 37.78 -11.87 15.48
N LEU A 748 37.22 -12.77 14.66
CA LEU A 748 37.46 -12.77 13.20
C LEU A 748 37.12 -11.44 12.54
N PHE A 749 36.05 -10.78 12.97
CA PHE A 749 35.53 -9.56 12.33
C PHE A 749 35.81 -8.27 13.11
N SER A 750 36.52 -8.34 14.25
CA SER A 750 36.92 -7.17 15.02
C SER A 750 38.01 -6.37 14.31
N VAL A 751 37.81 -5.06 14.16
CA VAL A 751 38.85 -4.14 13.63
C VAL A 751 39.88 -3.75 14.71
N ARG A 752 39.65 -4.10 15.99
CA ARG A 752 40.52 -3.69 17.10
C ARG A 752 41.94 -4.25 16.97
N GLY A 753 42.11 -5.51 16.58
CA GLY A 753 43.43 -6.10 16.31
C GLY A 753 44.24 -5.39 15.21
N LEU A 754 43.56 -4.70 14.27
CA LEU A 754 44.24 -3.92 13.22
C LEU A 754 44.79 -2.59 13.75
N ARG A 755 44.11 -1.93 14.71
CA ARG A 755 44.45 -0.57 15.21
C ARG A 755 45.69 -0.46 16.09
N ARG A 756 46.13 -1.51 16.80
CA ARG A 756 47.31 -1.48 17.70
C ARG A 756 48.67 -1.43 16.95
N ALA A 757 48.73 -0.80 15.78
CA ALA A 757 49.95 -0.68 14.96
C ALA A 757 50.48 0.77 14.87
N ALA A 758 49.98 1.67 15.71
CA ALA A 758 50.50 3.02 15.86
C ALA A 758 50.92 3.24 17.31
#